data_AF-J7ILF5-F1
#
_entry.id   AF-J7ILF5-F1
#
_cell.length_a   1.000
_cell.length_b   1.000
_cell.length_c   1.000
_cell.angle_alpha   90.00
_cell.angle_beta   90.00
_cell.angle_gamma   90.00
#
_symmetry.space_group_name_H-M   'P 1'
#
loop_
_entity.id
_entity.type
_entity.pdbx_description
1 polymer ?
#
loop_
_entity_poly.entity_id
_entity_poly.type
_entity_poly.pdbx_seq_one_letter_code
_entity_poly.pdbx_strand_id
1 'polypeptide(L)'
;MVIQMKKIRAVLAWFMVLTLLWSVLPASALAAEGDISPDWLRSYYKNVADTYRNDDLPTVDRQGQVYTVDSQGYIYCITPERTLKWKADLGQAGAYYALGGVGPVIDGQGICYMASGDGRVYAINSAGQVLWTAAMEGQETVAPGTSPALSAAGDTLYVVSDRSLYALNTADGSRAWMASISRGLNTPVVSPKDGVIYVAGTSALNAVKPDGTRLWVKVLNDLPDIEGRGDYPIYVGKTNERNSPEKRMAVDEEGSVYFISLNNTKSALGKVLTQNRLWAFSSEGAVKWYRDIDTVVSSPAYYQGTVYYRTARNEVYALGSARGDLKWSYQAPETMPVATHVDFRSAPAIGPDGTLYVPVYDKIYAFADEGGSARLKWKSQPAQGDIYLSAVAGPGPQGELYALVGGGSFLARFTDPEFTPVPWRLETEAPQCLLFPGGSYQIPVYLLDTYDRRLSLSSLSWTSSDPAVVGAEEGLLKAKGAGEATVTVRHQDNDPENNRLQAEIQVRVVPAESGFSLSLTPAQPVVLTGQSLPLQAQILSSEGEVVQGESIEWKSSSPLAAIDSQGLVTAGQQEGTVLINARVAAHPQLQATLNLEVKAYQVTPVDRSGIERAIALTAGYVNANSRRGEALSDWDVFGLNACGPEWLSAADRDGYLSQLTVKVNESGVGSQLTDYARVSLGVLSAGGDPYDFVGENLLQKIMDYPSLSQGINAGIWALIALDGAGAIVPSQAKNNREALIQHILDHRVQEGWSYSGGLPEVDMTGMALYALAPYRDMPAVKAAGEEAIGWLSENQLSDGKFGSWGSVNCESAAQAIMGITAWGIDPQGPAFTKSKGNAVTALLSYQMASGVFKHVDTIDAYMATPQAVEALAAIADFMDNGRSDIYYKITAVPPAPEEITSLEITPAGAEIPVGRTIQLKATNQAGQTVGQDEAGASLVTWSVLGDSGLVGITEEGLLTGLQPGTVDILGQLKSNPNIKAQAQVNVVGRRIEYTSPTAPEEPLIGVSGKELATQVSNLSGKTLSVLVHIVLYQKDQAEDAAAGSQVKSIVRQSYLEKTLAPGEVYSLSGGFVWPGDDKEYEGKVMIWSGWEGKPLCEPIIISR
;
A
#
# COMPACT_ATOMS: atom_id res chain seq x y z
N MET A 1 38.00 83.70 43.63
CA MET A 1 38.74 83.23 42.42
C MET A 1 39.19 81.77 42.53
N VAL A 2 39.83 81.34 43.63
CA VAL A 2 40.27 79.93 43.83
C VAL A 2 39.11 78.91 43.90
N ILE A 3 37.93 79.30 44.40
CA ILE A 3 36.74 78.43 44.45
C ILE A 3 36.09 78.25 43.06
N GLN A 4 36.20 79.25 42.17
CA GLN A 4 35.69 79.18 40.80
C GLN A 4 36.59 78.30 39.90
N MET A 5 37.92 78.35 40.08
CA MET A 5 38.84 77.45 39.38
C MET A 5 38.75 75.98 39.82
N LYS A 6 38.36 75.71 41.09
CA LYS A 6 38.11 74.33 41.54
C LYS A 6 36.82 73.75 40.95
N LYS A 7 35.78 74.56 40.73
CA LYS A 7 34.56 74.12 40.03
C LYS A 7 34.79 73.88 38.55
N ILE A 8 35.58 74.72 37.87
CA ILE A 8 35.90 74.56 36.44
C ILE A 8 36.81 73.34 36.20
N ARG A 9 37.78 73.05 37.09
CA ARG A 9 38.60 71.83 36.99
C ARG A 9 37.81 70.55 37.31
N ALA A 10 36.84 70.61 38.22
CA ALA A 10 35.95 69.48 38.48
C ALA A 10 35.00 69.23 37.29
N VAL A 11 34.48 70.27 36.65
CA VAL A 11 33.61 70.14 35.46
C VAL A 11 34.40 69.67 34.23
N LEU A 12 35.63 70.13 34.02
CA LEU A 12 36.50 69.65 32.94
C LEU A 12 37.01 68.22 33.17
N ALA A 13 37.28 67.83 34.43
CA ALA A 13 37.60 66.44 34.76
C ALA A 13 36.39 65.52 34.57
N TRP A 14 35.19 65.98 34.90
CA TRP A 14 33.94 65.26 34.61
C TRP A 14 33.68 65.15 33.09
N PHE A 15 33.96 66.18 32.30
CA PHE A 15 33.83 66.13 30.83
C PHE A 15 34.89 65.22 30.17
N MET A 16 36.12 65.16 30.67
CA MET A 16 37.14 64.22 30.19
C MET A 16 36.82 62.77 30.58
N VAL A 17 36.29 62.55 31.79
CA VAL A 17 35.85 61.21 32.22
C VAL A 17 34.62 60.77 31.42
N LEU A 18 33.66 61.64 31.11
CA LEU A 18 32.51 61.32 30.25
C LEU A 18 32.91 61.07 28.78
N THR A 19 33.90 61.78 28.24
CA THR A 19 34.39 61.56 26.87
C THR A 19 35.28 60.33 26.74
N LEU A 20 36.06 59.96 27.77
CA LEU A 20 36.74 58.66 27.84
C LEU A 20 35.77 57.49 28.14
N LEU A 21 34.69 57.70 28.89
CA LEU A 21 33.64 56.69 29.07
C LEU A 21 32.82 56.50 27.79
N TRP A 22 32.64 57.53 26.96
CA TRP A 22 32.02 57.41 25.64
C TRP A 22 32.89 56.70 24.59
N SER A 23 34.22 56.66 24.75
CA SER A 23 35.11 55.92 23.86
C SER A 23 35.45 54.49 24.31
N VAL A 24 34.96 54.07 25.49
CA VAL A 24 35.15 52.71 26.04
C VAL A 24 33.81 51.99 26.25
N LEU A 25 32.68 52.63 25.96
CA LEU A 25 31.43 51.92 25.77
C LEU A 25 31.48 51.21 24.41
N PRO A 26 31.32 49.89 24.34
CA PRO A 26 31.11 49.25 23.07
C PRO A 26 29.80 49.82 22.48
N ALA A 27 29.85 50.28 21.23
CA ALA A 27 28.70 50.76 20.47
C ALA A 27 27.59 49.70 20.28
N SER A 28 27.75 48.50 20.86
CA SER A 28 26.75 47.43 20.88
C SER A 28 25.77 47.48 22.06
N ALA A 29 25.85 48.48 22.94
CA ALA A 29 24.88 48.66 24.01
C ALA A 29 24.00 49.89 23.75
N LEU A 30 22.77 49.64 23.26
CA LEU A 30 21.68 50.60 22.97
C LEU A 30 21.69 51.22 21.56
N ALA A 31 21.70 50.39 20.52
CA ALA A 31 20.92 50.73 19.33
C ALA A 31 19.45 50.51 19.70
N ALA A 32 18.67 51.59 19.84
CA ALA A 32 17.23 51.46 19.85
C ALA A 32 16.81 50.82 18.51
N GLU A 33 15.97 49.79 18.57
CA GLU A 33 15.41 49.14 17.40
C GLU A 33 14.83 50.18 16.43
N GLY A 34 15.32 50.21 15.20
CA GLY A 34 14.84 51.12 14.17
C GLY A 34 13.65 50.53 13.41
N ASP A 35 12.52 51.26 13.37
CA ASP A 35 11.45 50.98 12.42
C ASP A 35 11.86 51.52 11.04
N ILE A 36 11.95 50.64 10.05
CA ILE A 36 12.24 51.01 8.65
C ILE A 36 10.92 51.08 7.88
N SER A 37 10.80 51.95 6.87
CA SER A 37 9.66 51.97 5.93
C SER A 37 10.05 51.37 4.58
N PRO A 38 9.15 50.75 3.81
CA PRO A 38 9.45 50.34 2.44
C PRO A 38 9.67 51.58 1.56
N ASP A 39 10.76 51.56 0.80
CA ASP A 39 11.11 52.67 -0.09
C ASP A 39 10.31 52.65 -1.40
N TRP A 40 9.53 51.58 -1.63
CA TRP A 40 8.74 51.38 -2.83
C TRP A 40 7.65 50.30 -2.67
N LEU A 41 6.44 50.58 -3.17
CA LEU A 41 5.29 49.66 -3.23
C LEU A 41 4.57 49.84 -4.56
N ARG A 42 4.30 48.75 -5.30
CA ARG A 42 3.61 48.82 -6.61
C ARG A 42 2.71 47.62 -6.88
N SER A 43 1.55 47.86 -7.49
CA SER A 43 0.65 46.83 -8.00
C SER A 43 1.02 46.46 -9.44
N TYR A 44 1.11 45.17 -9.71
CA TYR A 44 1.43 44.61 -11.04
C TYR A 44 0.32 43.71 -11.61
N TYR A 45 -0.70 43.40 -10.81
CA TYR A 45 -1.75 42.44 -11.12
C TYR A 45 -3.03 43.19 -11.50
N LYS A 46 -3.65 42.83 -12.64
CA LYS A 46 -4.93 43.42 -13.08
C LYS A 46 -6.10 42.64 -12.50
N ASN A 47 -7.04 43.34 -11.85
CA ASN A 47 -8.26 42.83 -11.19
C ASN A 47 -8.03 42.04 -9.90
N VAL A 48 -8.24 42.71 -8.77
CA VAL A 48 -8.07 42.23 -7.38
C VAL A 48 -9.20 41.27 -6.95
N ALA A 49 -10.14 40.93 -7.85
CA ALA A 49 -11.39 40.24 -7.49
C ALA A 49 -11.32 38.70 -7.56
N ASP A 50 -10.32 38.12 -8.22
CA ASP A 50 -10.24 36.67 -8.44
C ASP A 50 -9.10 36.03 -7.63
N THR A 51 -9.51 35.20 -6.65
CA THR A 51 -8.78 34.17 -5.88
C THR A 51 -7.24 34.19 -5.88
N TYR A 52 -6.72 34.60 -4.72
CA TYR A 52 -5.30 34.65 -4.32
C TYR A 52 -4.66 33.26 -4.12
N ARG A 53 -3.34 33.15 -4.34
CA ARG A 53 -2.49 32.10 -3.74
C ARG A 53 -1.43 32.75 -2.84
N ASN A 54 -1.20 32.17 -1.67
CA ASN A 54 -0.30 32.72 -0.64
C ASN A 54 1.19 32.38 -0.86
N ASP A 55 1.52 31.73 -1.98
CA ASP A 55 2.78 30.96 -2.15
C ASP A 55 3.66 31.48 -3.29
N ASP A 56 3.31 32.60 -3.94
CA ASP A 56 4.14 33.14 -5.01
C ASP A 56 5.49 33.57 -4.41
N LEU A 57 6.59 32.97 -4.88
CA LEU A 57 7.94 33.30 -4.43
C LEU A 57 8.59 34.27 -5.42
N PRO A 58 8.70 35.57 -5.10
CA PRO A 58 9.58 36.44 -5.87
C PRO A 58 11.02 35.95 -5.74
N THR A 59 11.75 35.88 -6.85
CA THR A 59 13.17 35.52 -6.85
C THR A 59 14.00 36.67 -7.40
N VAL A 60 15.16 36.91 -6.80
CA VAL A 60 16.07 38.00 -7.18
C VAL A 60 17.30 37.41 -7.87
N ASP A 61 17.65 37.91 -9.05
CA ASP A 61 18.86 37.52 -9.75
C ASP A 61 20.11 38.31 -9.32
N ARG A 62 21.24 37.97 -9.95
CA ARG A 62 22.56 38.56 -9.68
C ARG A 62 22.66 40.06 -9.98
N GLN A 63 21.75 40.60 -10.80
CA GLN A 63 21.69 42.01 -11.14
C GLN A 63 20.68 42.76 -10.28
N GLY A 64 20.06 42.10 -9.29
CA GLY A 64 18.99 42.66 -8.47
C GLY A 64 17.65 42.72 -9.19
N GLN A 65 17.51 42.04 -10.34
CA GLN A 65 16.23 41.97 -11.03
C GLN A 65 15.32 40.97 -10.31
N VAL A 66 14.05 41.32 -10.19
CA VAL A 66 13.05 40.51 -9.48
C VAL A 66 12.11 39.85 -10.47
N TYR A 67 11.94 38.55 -10.32
CA TYR A 67 11.06 37.71 -11.12
C TYR A 67 9.87 37.30 -10.26
N THR A 68 8.65 37.59 -10.72
CA THR A 68 7.41 37.24 -10.04
C THR A 68 6.36 36.81 -11.06
N VAL A 69 5.36 36.05 -10.61
CA VAL A 69 4.32 35.46 -11.48
C VAL A 69 2.93 35.87 -11.00
N ASP A 70 1.92 35.75 -11.85
CA ASP A 70 0.53 36.00 -11.48
C ASP A 70 -0.43 34.85 -11.82
N SER A 71 -1.63 34.93 -11.25
CA SER A 71 -2.69 33.92 -11.42
C SER A 71 -3.26 33.80 -12.83
N GLN A 72 -2.83 34.65 -13.76
CA GLN A 72 -3.25 34.63 -15.16
C GLN A 72 -2.17 34.00 -16.07
N GLY A 73 -1.05 33.52 -15.50
CA GLY A 73 0.03 32.89 -16.24
C GLY A 73 1.05 33.86 -16.82
N TYR A 74 1.11 35.09 -16.31
CA TYR A 74 2.16 36.03 -16.68
C TYR A 74 3.35 35.94 -15.74
N ILE A 75 4.54 36.07 -16.31
CA ILE A 75 5.79 36.29 -15.58
C ILE A 75 6.30 37.71 -15.84
N TYR A 76 6.75 38.36 -14.76
CA TYR A 76 7.22 39.73 -14.73
C TYR A 76 8.68 39.74 -14.30
N CYS A 77 9.49 40.53 -15.00
CA CYS A 77 10.83 40.88 -14.56
C CYS A 77 10.89 42.37 -14.26
N ILE A 78 11.41 42.73 -13.08
CA ILE A 78 11.44 44.09 -12.56
C ILE A 78 12.91 44.46 -12.32
N THR A 79 13.31 45.66 -12.74
CA THR A 79 14.69 46.14 -12.55
C THR A 79 14.92 46.61 -11.10
N PRO A 80 16.18 46.67 -10.62
CA PRO A 80 16.52 47.28 -9.33
C PRO A 80 15.99 48.70 -9.18
N GLU A 81 15.91 49.46 -10.28
CA GLU A 81 15.37 50.82 -10.36
C GLU A 81 13.84 50.87 -10.29
N ARG A 82 13.18 49.74 -10.03
CA ARG A 82 11.75 49.64 -9.73
C ARG A 82 10.84 49.82 -10.95
N THR A 83 11.35 49.46 -12.12
CA THR A 83 10.63 49.52 -13.39
C THR A 83 10.38 48.13 -13.95
N LEU A 84 9.26 47.95 -14.66
CA LEU A 84 9.00 46.69 -15.37
C LEU A 84 9.99 46.58 -16.53
N LYS A 85 10.87 45.57 -16.48
CA LYS A 85 11.83 45.28 -17.55
C LYS A 85 11.13 44.61 -18.72
N TRP A 86 10.40 43.54 -18.42
CA TRP A 86 9.57 42.83 -19.39
C TRP A 86 8.44 42.08 -18.69
N LYS A 87 7.43 41.74 -19.47
CA LYS A 87 6.31 40.88 -19.11
C LYS A 87 6.14 39.83 -20.21
N ALA A 88 6.13 38.56 -19.85
CA ALA A 88 5.89 37.47 -20.80
C ALA A 88 4.60 36.72 -20.45
N ASP A 89 3.83 36.39 -21.49
CA ASP A 89 2.62 35.57 -21.41
C ASP A 89 2.99 34.12 -21.69
N LEU A 90 2.70 33.22 -20.75
CA LEU A 90 2.92 31.79 -20.93
C LEU A 90 1.69 31.07 -21.51
N GLY A 91 0.61 31.81 -21.85
CA GLY A 91 -0.57 31.30 -22.55
C GLY A 91 -1.55 30.52 -21.67
N GLN A 92 -1.61 30.82 -20.37
CA GLN A 92 -2.25 29.95 -19.35
C GLN A 92 -3.60 30.44 -18.81
N ALA A 93 -4.29 31.35 -19.51
CA ALA A 93 -5.56 31.91 -19.05
C ALA A 93 -6.60 30.79 -18.78
N GLY A 94 -7.06 30.67 -17.53
CA GLY A 94 -8.09 29.71 -17.11
C GLY A 94 -7.60 28.30 -16.74
N ALA A 95 -6.34 27.94 -17.02
CA ALA A 95 -5.74 26.66 -16.60
C ALA A 95 -5.12 26.73 -15.18
N TYR A 96 -5.01 27.95 -14.62
CA TYR A 96 -4.29 28.25 -13.38
C TYR A 96 -4.93 27.68 -12.11
N TYR A 97 -6.23 27.35 -12.15
CA TYR A 97 -6.92 26.70 -11.02
C TYR A 97 -6.59 25.21 -10.89
N ALA A 98 -5.98 24.59 -11.90
CA ALA A 98 -5.78 23.16 -11.89
C ALA A 98 -4.44 22.76 -11.22
N LEU A 99 -3.25 23.27 -11.61
CA LEU A 99 -2.05 22.42 -11.47
C LEU A 99 -0.65 23.06 -11.23
N GLY A 100 -0.55 24.27 -10.66
CA GLY A 100 0.62 24.73 -9.86
C GLY A 100 2.04 24.88 -10.46
N GLY A 101 2.84 25.68 -9.76
CA GLY A 101 4.27 25.97 -9.98
C GLY A 101 4.70 27.10 -9.04
N VAL A 102 5.67 26.87 -8.15
CA VAL A 102 6.05 27.84 -7.09
C VAL A 102 7.37 28.47 -7.46
N GLY A 103 7.37 29.68 -8.00
CA GLY A 103 8.56 30.52 -8.18
C GLY A 103 9.52 30.12 -9.33
N PRO A 104 10.06 31.09 -10.08
CA PRO A 104 11.10 30.85 -11.07
C PRO A 104 12.46 30.54 -10.40
N VAL A 105 13.25 29.66 -11.02
CA VAL A 105 14.67 29.46 -10.67
C VAL A 105 15.54 30.09 -11.74
N ILE A 106 16.52 30.90 -11.33
CA ILE A 106 17.39 31.62 -12.26
C ILE A 106 18.81 31.06 -12.21
N ASP A 107 19.38 30.74 -13.37
CA ASP A 107 20.77 30.30 -13.47
C ASP A 107 21.77 31.46 -13.48
N GLY A 108 23.05 31.11 -13.65
CA GLY A 108 24.11 32.10 -13.65
C GLY A 108 24.15 33.06 -14.83
N GLN A 109 23.45 32.74 -15.92
CA GLN A 109 23.35 33.57 -17.12
C GLN A 109 22.09 34.46 -17.10
N GLY A 110 21.26 34.35 -16.06
CA GLY A 110 19.99 35.06 -15.98
C GLY A 110 18.90 34.40 -16.82
N ILE A 111 19.04 33.10 -17.16
CA ILE A 111 17.95 32.33 -17.72
C ILE A 111 17.05 31.87 -16.57
N CYS A 112 15.76 32.17 -16.71
CA CYS A 112 14.70 31.86 -15.78
C CYS A 112 14.01 30.56 -16.20
N TYR A 113 14.04 29.54 -15.34
CA TYR A 113 13.36 28.27 -15.51
C TYR A 113 12.10 28.22 -14.65
N MET A 114 11.00 27.77 -15.22
CA MET A 114 9.72 27.69 -14.52
C MET A 114 8.95 26.45 -14.94
N ALA A 115 8.50 25.66 -13.97
CA ALA A 115 7.51 24.61 -14.19
C ALA A 115 6.10 25.20 -14.12
N SER A 116 5.20 24.63 -14.92
CA SER A 116 3.86 25.16 -15.15
C SER A 116 2.80 24.06 -15.01
N GLY A 117 1.60 24.45 -14.57
CA GLY A 117 0.47 23.55 -14.38
C GLY A 117 -0.13 22.98 -15.67
N ASP A 118 0.33 23.43 -16.84
CA ASP A 118 0.03 22.79 -18.12
C ASP A 118 0.87 21.54 -18.41
N GLY A 119 1.67 21.07 -17.45
CA GLY A 119 2.55 19.91 -17.62
C GLY A 119 3.86 20.24 -18.33
N ARG A 120 4.25 21.53 -18.41
CA ARG A 120 5.44 21.96 -19.14
C ARG A 120 6.44 22.69 -18.26
N VAL A 121 7.69 22.74 -18.73
CA VAL A 121 8.77 23.54 -18.17
C VAL A 121 9.26 24.52 -19.23
N TYR A 122 9.41 25.78 -18.83
CA TYR A 122 9.81 26.89 -19.69
C TYR A 122 11.18 27.40 -19.27
N ALA A 123 12.07 27.63 -20.24
CA ALA A 123 13.28 28.43 -20.05
C ALA A 123 13.12 29.78 -20.74
N ILE A 124 13.39 30.87 -20.03
CA ILE A 124 13.14 32.24 -20.47
C ILE A 124 14.42 33.05 -20.31
N ASN A 125 14.89 33.68 -21.38
CA ASN A 125 16.09 34.49 -21.31
C ASN A 125 15.86 35.82 -20.58
N SER A 126 16.95 36.55 -20.34
CA SER A 126 16.93 37.85 -19.65
C SER A 126 16.18 38.98 -20.40
N ALA A 127 15.78 38.74 -21.65
CA ALA A 127 14.93 39.62 -22.46
C ALA A 127 13.43 39.25 -22.41
N GLY A 128 13.06 38.17 -21.71
CA GLY A 128 11.69 37.69 -21.58
C GLY A 128 11.23 36.79 -22.72
N GLN A 129 12.14 36.24 -23.52
CA GLN A 129 11.83 35.32 -24.61
C GLN A 129 11.98 33.88 -24.14
N VAL A 130 10.99 33.03 -24.48
CA VAL A 130 11.07 31.58 -24.25
C VAL A 130 12.14 31.00 -25.17
N LEU A 131 13.16 30.37 -24.58
CA LEU A 131 14.25 29.69 -25.28
C LEU A 131 13.83 28.29 -25.72
N TRP A 132 13.22 27.54 -24.80
CA TRP A 132 12.70 26.20 -25.04
C TRP A 132 11.53 25.88 -24.12
N THR A 133 10.80 24.82 -24.47
CA THR A 133 9.71 24.27 -23.66
C THR A 133 9.81 22.75 -23.65
N ALA A 134 9.78 22.15 -22.47
CA ALA A 134 9.80 20.69 -22.30
C ALA A 134 8.45 20.22 -21.77
N ALA A 135 7.85 19.21 -22.39
CA ALA A 135 6.60 18.60 -21.92
C ALA A 135 6.91 17.39 -21.03
N MET A 136 6.22 17.28 -19.90
CA MET A 136 6.25 16.07 -19.07
C MET A 136 5.32 15.02 -19.70
N GLU A 137 5.69 13.74 -19.69
CA GLU A 137 4.93 12.66 -20.37
C GLU A 137 3.72 12.18 -19.53
N GLY A 138 2.63 11.80 -20.21
CA GLY A 138 1.37 11.37 -19.58
C GLY A 138 0.43 12.53 -19.23
N GLN A 139 -0.81 12.25 -18.80
CA GLN A 139 -1.65 13.29 -18.14
C GLN A 139 -1.11 13.63 -16.72
N GLU A 140 0.20 13.43 -16.48
CA GLU A 140 0.86 13.71 -15.22
C GLU A 140 1.08 15.20 -15.11
N THR A 141 0.19 15.82 -14.36
CA THR A 141 0.21 17.22 -14.04
C THR A 141 1.42 17.52 -13.17
N VAL A 142 2.11 18.65 -13.39
CA VAL A 142 3.13 19.14 -12.44
C VAL A 142 2.48 19.16 -11.06
N ALA A 143 3.16 18.61 -10.06
CA ALA A 143 2.62 18.55 -8.72
C ALA A 143 2.29 19.98 -8.28
N PRO A 144 1.07 20.26 -7.80
CA PRO A 144 0.74 21.60 -7.32
C PRO A 144 1.82 21.99 -6.31
N GLY A 145 2.39 23.20 -6.45
CA GLY A 145 3.27 23.77 -5.43
C GLY A 145 4.79 23.54 -5.56
N THR A 146 5.34 23.05 -6.68
CA THR A 146 6.79 22.77 -6.75
C THR A 146 7.56 23.76 -7.63
N SER A 147 8.71 24.24 -7.14
CA SER A 147 9.73 24.94 -7.94
C SER A 147 10.65 23.90 -8.58
N PRO A 148 11.23 24.13 -9.76
CA PRO A 148 12.41 23.39 -10.20
C PRO A 148 13.59 23.58 -9.22
N ALA A 149 14.64 22.76 -9.34
CA ALA A 149 15.93 23.00 -8.70
C ALA A 149 17.07 22.85 -9.70
N LEU A 150 18.08 23.72 -9.63
CA LEU A 150 19.29 23.59 -10.45
C LEU A 150 20.33 22.72 -9.75
N SER A 151 21.04 21.92 -10.54
CA SER A 151 22.33 21.34 -10.14
C SER A 151 23.35 22.44 -9.79
N ALA A 152 24.38 22.09 -9.01
CA ALA A 152 25.45 23.03 -8.64
C ALA A 152 26.19 23.62 -9.86
N ALA A 153 26.30 22.85 -10.95
CA ALA A 153 26.88 23.29 -12.21
C ALA A 153 25.92 24.17 -13.05
N GLY A 154 24.62 24.10 -12.80
CA GLY A 154 23.59 24.80 -13.57
C GLY A 154 23.29 24.19 -14.95
N ASP A 155 23.81 23.00 -15.24
CA ASP A 155 23.62 22.28 -16.50
C ASP A 155 22.39 21.35 -16.51
N THR A 156 21.93 20.98 -15.31
CA THR A 156 20.79 20.08 -15.10
C THR A 156 19.73 20.74 -14.23
N LEU A 157 18.47 20.64 -14.65
CA LEU A 157 17.28 21.12 -13.97
C LEU A 157 16.45 19.93 -13.46
N TYR A 158 16.20 19.88 -12.16
CA TYR A 158 15.38 18.87 -11.50
C TYR A 158 13.96 19.37 -11.30
N VAL A 159 12.98 18.62 -11.82
CA VAL A 159 11.57 19.01 -11.83
C VAL A 159 10.72 17.88 -11.28
N VAL A 160 9.86 18.20 -10.31
CA VAL A 160 8.95 17.23 -9.70
C VAL A 160 7.57 17.31 -10.37
N SER A 161 7.10 16.18 -10.86
CA SER A 161 5.69 15.94 -11.21
C SER A 161 5.02 15.11 -10.12
N ASP A 162 3.70 14.88 -10.22
CA ASP A 162 2.95 14.10 -9.21
C ASP A 162 3.65 12.78 -8.87
N ARG A 163 4.22 12.01 -9.80
CA ARG A 163 4.85 10.69 -9.50
C ARG A 163 6.29 10.53 -9.96
N SER A 164 6.87 11.56 -10.54
CA SER A 164 8.18 11.44 -11.20
C SER A 164 9.07 12.65 -10.90
N LEU A 165 10.34 12.39 -10.62
CA LEU A 165 11.42 13.38 -10.63
C LEU A 165 12.09 13.33 -12.01
N TYR A 166 12.07 14.43 -12.72
CA TYR A 166 12.72 14.61 -14.01
C TYR A 166 14.04 15.34 -13.84
N ALA A 167 15.06 14.92 -14.60
CA ALA A 167 16.26 15.71 -14.85
C ALA A 167 16.25 16.16 -16.31
N LEU A 168 16.30 17.48 -16.52
CA LEU A 168 16.30 18.12 -17.84
C LEU A 168 17.63 18.84 -18.06
N ASN A 169 18.19 18.75 -19.26
CA ASN A 169 19.34 19.55 -19.67
C ASN A 169 18.93 21.01 -19.81
N THR A 170 19.64 21.94 -19.16
CA THR A 170 19.29 23.37 -19.20
C THR A 170 19.52 24.02 -20.57
N ALA A 171 20.38 23.43 -21.41
CA ALA A 171 20.69 23.97 -22.74
C ALA A 171 19.52 23.88 -23.72
N ASP A 172 18.75 22.79 -23.68
CA ASP A 172 17.71 22.50 -24.67
C ASP A 172 16.40 21.92 -24.12
N GLY A 173 16.33 21.65 -22.81
CA GLY A 173 15.15 21.07 -22.16
C GLY A 173 15.00 19.56 -22.39
N SER A 174 15.98 18.89 -23.00
CA SER A 174 15.94 17.44 -23.20
C SER A 174 16.01 16.68 -21.87
N ARG A 175 15.27 15.58 -21.77
CA ARG A 175 15.25 14.74 -20.57
C ARG A 175 16.50 13.87 -20.49
N ALA A 176 17.33 14.11 -19.47
CA ALA A 176 18.49 13.28 -19.16
C ALA A 176 18.05 11.94 -18.55
N TRP A 177 17.17 11.98 -17.56
CA TRP A 177 16.58 10.79 -16.93
C TRP A 177 15.27 11.12 -16.22
N MET A 178 14.57 10.07 -15.78
CA MET A 178 13.37 10.14 -14.95
C MET A 178 13.43 9.08 -13.86
N ALA A 179 13.15 9.48 -12.63
CA ALA A 179 13.06 8.59 -11.48
C ALA A 179 11.63 8.58 -10.92
N SER A 180 11.07 7.39 -10.71
CA SER A 180 9.78 7.24 -10.04
C SER A 180 9.90 7.57 -8.55
N ILE A 181 9.00 8.41 -8.08
CA ILE A 181 8.92 8.84 -6.68
C ILE A 181 7.49 8.62 -6.16
N SER A 182 7.36 8.37 -4.86
CA SER A 182 6.06 8.31 -4.20
C SER A 182 5.45 9.71 -4.14
N ARG A 183 4.38 9.94 -4.92
CA ARG A 183 3.56 11.16 -4.95
C ARG A 183 4.28 12.46 -4.51
N GLY A 184 5.13 13.02 -5.36
CA GLY A 184 5.94 14.21 -5.07
C GLY A 184 5.07 15.47 -4.94
N LEU A 185 5.20 16.20 -3.83
CA LEU A 185 4.41 17.42 -3.56
C LEU A 185 5.26 18.62 -3.13
N ASN A 186 6.60 18.53 -3.16
CA ASN A 186 7.49 19.58 -2.64
C ASN A 186 8.63 19.91 -3.62
N THR A 187 9.11 21.15 -3.57
CA THR A 187 10.32 21.60 -4.28
C THR A 187 11.52 20.71 -3.93
N PRO A 188 12.23 20.12 -4.93
CA PRO A 188 13.47 19.39 -4.71
C PRO A 188 14.54 20.29 -4.08
N VAL A 189 15.39 19.72 -3.23
CA VAL A 189 16.63 20.39 -2.77
C VAL A 189 17.84 19.56 -3.19
N VAL A 190 18.86 20.22 -3.71
CA VAL A 190 20.07 19.57 -4.24
C VAL A 190 21.21 19.77 -3.25
N SER A 191 21.84 18.68 -2.83
CA SER A 191 23.02 18.67 -1.97
C SER A 191 24.20 19.34 -2.68
N PRO A 192 24.84 20.36 -2.07
CA PRO A 192 26.01 21.01 -2.67
C PRO A 192 27.27 20.13 -2.66
N LYS A 193 27.31 19.08 -1.82
CA LYS A 193 28.47 18.19 -1.64
C LYS A 193 28.65 17.20 -2.78
N ASP A 194 27.55 16.57 -3.17
CA ASP A 194 27.54 15.38 -4.02
C ASP A 194 26.42 15.38 -5.07
N GLY A 195 25.63 16.45 -5.12
CA GLY A 195 24.54 16.60 -6.09
C GLY A 195 23.32 15.73 -5.80
N VAL A 196 23.25 15.03 -4.66
CA VAL A 196 22.08 14.23 -4.29
C VAL A 196 20.83 15.12 -4.21
N ILE A 197 19.75 14.65 -4.84
CA ILE A 197 18.48 15.33 -4.93
C ILE A 197 17.52 14.75 -3.89
N TYR A 198 17.06 15.61 -2.97
CA TYR A 198 16.05 15.25 -1.98
C TYR A 198 14.67 15.72 -2.42
N VAL A 199 13.72 14.78 -2.48
CA VAL A 199 12.32 15.04 -2.82
C VAL A 199 11.40 14.35 -1.83
N ALA A 200 10.54 15.15 -1.20
CA ALA A 200 9.51 14.65 -0.29
C ALA A 200 8.16 14.52 -0.99
N GLY A 201 7.51 13.37 -0.78
CA GLY A 201 6.12 13.11 -1.14
C GLY A 201 5.17 13.04 0.05
N THR A 202 3.98 12.51 -0.17
CA THR A 202 2.92 12.37 0.86
C THR A 202 3.21 11.35 1.98
N SER A 203 4.20 10.50 1.80
CA SER A 203 4.48 9.42 2.76
C SER A 203 5.96 9.09 2.89
N ALA A 204 6.82 9.73 2.09
CA ALA A 204 8.24 9.42 2.07
C ALA A 204 9.12 10.60 1.67
N LEU A 205 10.33 10.61 2.20
CA LEU A 205 11.46 11.43 1.75
C LEU A 205 12.37 10.56 0.88
N ASN A 206 12.60 10.98 -0.36
CA ASN A 206 13.45 10.27 -1.33
C ASN A 206 14.78 11.02 -1.46
N ALA A 207 15.88 10.27 -1.53
CA ALA A 207 17.18 10.75 -1.96
C ALA A 207 17.55 10.06 -3.28
N VAL A 208 17.85 10.85 -4.31
CA VAL A 208 18.14 10.39 -5.67
C VAL A 208 19.52 10.92 -6.07
N LYS A 209 20.37 10.09 -6.65
CA LYS A 209 21.69 10.50 -7.12
C LYS A 209 21.57 11.32 -8.42
N PRO A 210 22.61 12.10 -8.80
CA PRO A 210 22.64 12.85 -10.06
C PRO A 210 22.42 12.01 -11.33
N ASP A 211 22.66 10.70 -11.27
CA ASP A 211 22.43 9.75 -12.38
C ASP A 211 20.98 9.21 -12.45
N GLY A 212 20.11 9.64 -11.53
CA GLY A 212 18.72 9.20 -11.46
C GLY A 212 18.49 7.93 -10.65
N THR A 213 19.55 7.28 -10.15
CA THR A 213 19.42 6.11 -9.28
C THR A 213 19.04 6.53 -7.86
N ARG A 214 18.15 5.76 -7.23
CA ARG A 214 17.68 6.04 -5.88
C ARG A 214 18.76 5.70 -4.86
N LEU A 215 19.18 6.68 -4.08
CA LEU A 215 20.15 6.50 -2.99
C LEU A 215 19.48 5.83 -1.78
N TRP A 216 18.36 6.41 -1.31
CA TRP A 216 17.55 5.84 -0.23
C TRP A 216 16.13 6.44 -0.24
N VAL A 217 15.23 5.80 0.50
CA VAL A 217 13.87 6.30 0.80
C VAL A 217 13.60 6.15 2.28
N LYS A 218 13.04 7.19 2.90
CA LYS A 218 12.50 7.16 4.25
C LYS A 218 10.99 7.29 4.20
N VAL A 219 10.31 6.18 4.44
CA VAL A 219 8.87 6.18 4.70
C VAL A 219 8.65 6.87 6.04
N LEU A 220 7.91 7.97 6.03
CA LEU A 220 7.75 8.84 7.19
C LEU A 220 6.96 8.14 8.31
N ASN A 221 6.06 7.22 7.95
CA ASN A 221 5.30 6.38 8.88
C ASN A 221 6.16 5.30 9.58
N ASP A 222 7.32 4.96 9.01
CA ASP A 222 8.21 3.92 9.52
C ASP A 222 9.34 4.51 10.38
N LEU A 223 9.37 5.84 10.55
CA LEU A 223 10.32 6.50 11.43
C LEU A 223 9.98 6.13 12.89
N PRO A 224 11.00 5.88 13.75
CA PRO A 224 10.78 5.34 15.09
C PRO A 224 9.85 6.22 15.94
N ASP A 225 8.76 5.63 16.43
CA ASP A 225 7.98 6.14 17.55
C ASP A 225 8.71 5.80 18.86
N ILE A 226 9.11 6.82 19.62
CA ILE A 226 9.60 6.68 20.99
C ILE A 226 8.38 6.73 21.92
N GLU A 227 8.24 5.69 22.75
CA GLU A 227 7.31 5.48 23.89
C GLU A 227 6.11 6.43 24.02
N GLY A 228 4.91 5.89 23.79
CA GLY A 228 3.69 6.37 24.47
C GLY A 228 2.66 7.15 23.65
N ARG A 229 2.45 6.85 22.36
CA ARG A 229 1.20 7.22 21.67
C ARG A 229 0.70 6.13 20.73
N GLY A 230 -0.60 5.87 20.80
CA GLY A 230 -1.35 4.94 19.94
C GLY A 230 -1.63 5.51 18.55
N ASP A 231 -2.33 4.71 17.75
CA ASP A 231 -2.65 4.88 16.34
C ASP A 231 -2.97 6.29 15.87
N TYR A 232 -1.99 6.94 15.24
CA TYR A 232 -2.23 8.14 14.46
C TYR A 232 -1.59 8.02 13.06
N PRO A 233 -2.36 8.26 11.99
CA PRO A 233 -1.80 8.38 10.65
C PRO A 233 -0.98 9.68 10.54
N ILE A 234 0.30 9.56 10.16
CA ILE A 234 1.08 10.72 9.70
C ILE A 234 0.50 11.14 8.35
N TYR A 235 -0.09 12.33 8.29
CA TYR A 235 -0.56 12.91 7.04
C TYR A 235 0.51 13.84 6.48
N VAL A 236 1.13 13.48 5.36
CA VAL A 236 1.64 14.53 4.46
C VAL A 236 0.62 14.70 3.34
N GLY A 237 -0.14 15.81 3.40
CA GLY A 237 -0.84 16.36 2.23
C GLY A 237 -2.35 16.15 2.08
N LYS A 238 -3.13 15.81 3.12
CA LYS A 238 -4.59 15.93 3.02
C LYS A 238 -5.25 16.41 4.32
N THR A 239 -5.34 17.73 4.46
CA THR A 239 -6.44 18.35 5.19
C THR A 239 -6.96 19.53 4.40
N ASN A 240 -8.06 19.29 3.70
CA ASN A 240 -8.95 20.27 3.10
C ASN A 240 -8.34 21.00 1.89
N GLU A 241 -9.18 21.28 0.89
CA GLU A 241 -8.87 21.61 -0.51
C GLU A 241 -8.14 22.96 -0.75
N ARG A 242 -7.40 23.52 0.21
CA ARG A 242 -6.90 24.90 0.11
C ARG A 242 -5.48 25.25 0.56
N ASN A 243 -4.61 24.32 0.98
CA ASN A 243 -3.33 24.74 1.58
C ASN A 243 -2.05 24.23 0.87
N SER A 244 -1.11 25.16 0.85
CA SER A 244 0.12 25.35 0.08
C SER A 244 1.20 24.26 0.18
N PRO A 245 1.61 23.66 -0.94
CA PRO A 245 2.79 22.83 -1.05
C PRO A 245 4.01 23.77 -1.19
N GLU A 246 4.77 23.98 -0.12
CA GLU A 246 6.00 24.80 -0.13
C GLU A 246 7.23 23.92 0.16
N LYS A 247 8.44 24.47 -0.06
CA LYS A 247 9.75 23.85 0.20
C LYS A 247 9.92 23.42 1.67
N ARG A 248 9.58 22.19 2.08
CA ARG A 248 9.69 21.76 3.50
C ARG A 248 11.09 21.31 3.94
N MET A 249 12.11 21.57 3.11
CA MET A 249 13.45 21.00 3.27
C MET A 249 14.55 22.05 3.15
N ALA A 250 15.61 21.85 3.93
CA ALA A 250 16.91 22.49 3.76
C ALA A 250 18.00 21.40 3.74
N VAL A 251 19.16 21.71 3.16
CA VAL A 251 20.32 20.81 3.10
C VAL A 251 21.55 21.57 3.58
N ASP A 252 22.42 20.91 4.35
CA ASP A 252 23.72 21.48 4.76
C ASP A 252 24.85 21.17 3.76
N GLU A 253 26.03 21.76 3.99
CA GLU A 253 27.25 21.52 3.21
C GLU A 253 27.74 20.06 3.27
N GLU A 254 27.30 19.28 4.26
CA GLU A 254 27.67 17.87 4.40
C GLU A 254 26.69 16.92 3.71
N GLY A 255 25.61 17.46 3.11
CA GLY A 255 24.56 16.69 2.45
C GLY A 255 23.47 16.18 3.40
N SER A 256 23.44 16.60 4.67
CA SER A 256 22.35 16.28 5.60
C SER A 256 21.10 17.08 5.24
N VAL A 257 19.94 16.43 5.28
CA VAL A 257 18.65 17.05 4.95
C VAL A 257 17.80 17.28 6.20
N TYR A 258 17.26 18.49 6.33
CA TYR A 258 16.36 18.93 7.39
C TYR A 258 14.93 19.01 6.84
N PHE A 259 13.99 18.26 7.40
CA PHE A 259 12.65 18.10 6.85
C PHE A 259 11.57 18.28 7.92
N ILE A 260 10.52 19.06 7.62
CA ILE A 260 9.36 19.22 8.50
C ILE A 260 8.20 18.31 8.09
N SER A 261 7.72 17.48 9.02
CA SER A 261 6.50 16.67 8.91
C SER A 261 5.35 17.24 9.74
N LEU A 262 4.11 16.99 9.33
CA LEU A 262 2.88 17.43 10.00
C LEU A 262 2.11 16.22 10.53
N ASN A 263 1.74 16.20 11.81
CA ASN A 263 0.86 15.18 12.37
C ASN A 263 -0.44 15.85 12.83
N ASN A 264 -1.58 15.45 12.27
CA ASN A 264 -2.89 15.93 12.70
C ASN A 264 -3.56 14.87 13.57
N THR A 265 -3.81 15.17 14.85
CA THR A 265 -4.58 14.29 15.74
C THR A 265 -6.00 14.81 15.89
N LYS A 266 -7.02 13.95 15.76
CA LYS A 266 -8.37 14.23 16.27
C LYS A 266 -8.36 14.01 17.79
N SER A 267 -8.62 15.04 18.60
CA SER A 267 -8.89 14.82 20.03
C SER A 267 -10.32 14.29 20.24
N ALA A 268 -10.51 13.52 21.32
CA ALA A 268 -11.80 12.99 21.78
C ALA A 268 -12.88 14.08 22.08
N LEU A 269 -12.53 15.36 21.99
CA LEU A 269 -13.41 16.52 22.22
C LEU A 269 -13.68 17.33 20.93
N GLY A 270 -13.38 16.79 19.74
CA GLY A 270 -13.66 17.45 18.47
C GLY A 270 -12.70 18.58 18.08
N LYS A 271 -11.60 18.80 18.82
CA LYS A 271 -10.50 19.70 18.41
C LYS A 271 -9.37 18.90 17.74
N VAL A 272 -8.88 19.38 16.59
CA VAL A 272 -7.67 18.83 15.94
C VAL A 272 -6.45 19.43 16.64
N LEU A 273 -5.58 18.60 17.21
CA LEU A 273 -4.26 19.04 17.70
C LEU A 273 -3.23 18.68 16.63
N THR A 274 -2.54 19.69 16.09
CA THR A 274 -1.46 19.50 15.11
C THR A 274 -0.13 19.38 15.85
N GLN A 275 0.48 18.20 15.88
CA GLN A 275 1.86 18.01 16.33
C GLN A 275 2.76 17.94 15.11
N ASN A 276 3.63 18.93 14.92
CA ASN A 276 4.55 18.93 13.79
C ASN A 276 5.92 18.45 14.28
N ARG A 277 6.81 18.02 13.37
CA ARG A 277 8.17 17.58 13.74
C ARG A 277 9.19 18.02 12.71
N LEU A 278 10.34 18.52 13.19
CA LEU A 278 11.52 18.80 12.37
C LEU A 278 12.50 17.63 12.52
N TRP A 279 12.84 16.99 11.40
CA TRP A 279 13.76 15.86 11.30
C TRP A 279 15.09 16.32 10.69
N ALA A 280 16.18 15.70 11.11
CA ALA A 280 17.47 15.80 10.45
C ALA A 280 17.93 14.40 10.03
N PHE A 281 18.25 14.22 8.76
CA PHE A 281 18.80 12.98 8.20
C PHE A 281 20.22 13.22 7.68
N SER A 282 21.12 12.25 7.84
CA SER A 282 22.44 12.28 7.20
C SER A 282 22.33 12.08 5.67
N SER A 283 23.43 12.29 4.95
CA SER A 283 23.55 12.00 3.51
C SER A 283 23.20 10.54 3.17
N GLU A 284 23.41 9.61 4.10
CA GLU A 284 23.10 8.18 3.97
C GLU A 284 21.67 7.84 4.43
N GLY A 285 20.93 8.85 4.90
CA GLY A 285 19.55 8.72 5.35
C GLY A 285 19.40 8.33 6.82
N ALA A 286 20.46 8.25 7.62
CA ALA A 286 20.30 7.97 9.05
C ALA A 286 19.64 9.16 9.78
N VAL A 287 18.70 8.92 10.71
CA VAL A 287 18.15 9.99 11.54
C VAL A 287 19.26 10.52 12.46
N LYS A 288 19.67 11.78 12.29
CA LYS A 288 20.63 12.47 13.16
C LYS A 288 19.94 12.88 14.47
N TRP A 289 18.77 13.51 14.36
CA TRP A 289 17.94 13.97 15.47
C TRP A 289 16.56 14.38 14.96
N TYR A 290 15.60 14.57 15.87
CA TYR A 290 14.32 15.20 15.57
C TYR A 290 13.83 16.08 16.73
N ARG A 291 12.91 17.01 16.44
CA ARG A 291 12.25 17.86 17.44
C ARG A 291 10.76 18.01 17.16
N ASP A 292 9.94 17.82 18.19
CA ASP A 292 8.53 18.19 18.15
C ASP A 292 8.36 19.71 18.15
N ILE A 293 7.48 20.22 17.30
CA ILE A 293 7.20 21.65 17.12
C ILE A 293 5.67 21.89 17.13
N ASP A 294 5.23 22.95 17.81
CA ASP A 294 3.82 23.23 18.07
C ASP A 294 3.23 24.20 17.02
N THR A 295 2.16 23.77 16.33
CA THR A 295 1.34 24.56 15.36
C THR A 295 2.07 24.99 14.07
N VAL A 296 1.40 25.19 12.92
CA VAL A 296 2.01 25.35 11.57
C VAL A 296 3.22 26.30 11.47
N VAL A 297 4.31 25.81 10.88
CA VAL A 297 5.66 26.35 11.01
C VAL A 297 6.27 26.49 9.61
N SER A 298 6.96 27.59 9.32
CA SER A 298 7.61 27.81 8.02
C SER A 298 8.55 26.67 7.63
N SER A 299 8.85 26.57 6.33
CA SER A 299 10.00 25.81 5.82
C SER A 299 11.28 26.07 6.63
N PRO A 300 12.11 25.05 6.90
CA PRO A 300 13.40 25.26 7.54
C PRO A 300 14.36 25.97 6.58
N ALA A 301 15.21 26.83 7.12
CA ALA A 301 16.32 27.46 6.42
C ALA A 301 17.63 27.07 7.11
N TYR A 302 18.70 26.91 6.35
CA TYR A 302 20.00 26.49 6.87
C TYR A 302 21.07 27.52 6.51
N TYR A 303 21.95 27.84 7.47
CA TYR A 303 23.16 28.62 7.23
C TYR A 303 24.23 28.33 8.29
N GLN A 304 25.44 27.98 7.83
CA GLN A 304 26.66 27.81 8.64
C GLN A 304 26.44 27.11 9.98
N GLY A 305 25.93 25.88 9.94
CA GLY A 305 25.74 25.05 11.11
C GLY A 305 24.49 25.38 11.93
N THR A 306 23.65 26.32 11.51
CA THR A 306 22.38 26.68 12.18
C THR A 306 21.17 26.40 11.28
N VAL A 307 20.13 25.77 11.86
CA VAL A 307 18.81 25.56 11.22
C VAL A 307 17.80 26.52 11.84
N TYR A 308 17.14 27.32 11.01
CA TYR A 308 16.14 28.32 11.40
C TYR A 308 14.73 27.91 10.97
N TYR A 309 13.74 28.19 11.81
CA TYR A 309 12.32 28.05 11.46
C TYR A 309 11.43 28.97 12.30
N ARG A 310 10.19 29.21 11.87
CA ARG A 310 9.22 30.09 12.56
C ARG A 310 7.87 29.40 12.80
N THR A 311 7.33 29.46 14.02
CA THR A 311 6.02 28.87 14.37
C THR A 311 4.83 29.78 14.04
N ALA A 312 3.61 29.23 14.09
CA ALA A 312 2.37 29.98 13.91
C ALA A 312 2.13 31.03 15.01
N ARG A 313 2.82 30.90 16.15
CA ARG A 313 2.73 31.85 17.27
C ARG A 313 3.74 32.99 17.16
N ASN A 314 4.32 33.19 15.97
CA ASN A 314 5.33 34.21 15.71
C ASN A 314 6.62 34.03 16.55
N GLU A 315 6.96 32.77 16.89
CA GLU A 315 8.25 32.43 17.49
C GLU A 315 9.25 32.03 16.41
N VAL A 316 10.45 32.59 16.43
CA VAL A 316 11.59 32.22 15.58
C VAL A 316 12.55 31.36 16.40
N TYR A 317 12.99 30.24 15.84
CA TYR A 317 13.92 29.31 16.47
C TYR A 317 15.19 29.18 15.65
N ALA A 318 16.33 29.07 16.34
CA ALA A 318 17.62 28.69 15.77
C ALA A 318 18.15 27.46 16.49
N LEU A 319 18.42 26.39 15.74
CA LEU A 319 18.92 25.12 16.25
C LEU A 319 20.31 24.80 15.71
N GLY A 320 21.14 24.14 16.51
CA GLY A 320 22.38 23.53 16.05
C GLY A 320 22.10 22.41 15.04
N SER A 321 22.71 22.50 13.85
CA SER A 321 22.60 21.52 12.76
C SER A 321 23.01 20.09 13.14
N ALA A 322 23.99 19.96 14.04
CA ALA A 322 24.58 18.68 14.44
C ALA A 322 23.69 17.87 15.39
N ARG A 323 23.02 18.53 16.34
CA ARG A 323 22.29 17.86 17.45
C ARG A 323 20.85 18.33 17.64
N GLY A 324 20.41 19.37 16.95
CA GLY A 324 19.07 19.94 17.11
C GLY A 324 18.90 20.67 18.45
N ASP A 325 19.99 21.04 19.10
CA ASP A 325 19.97 21.81 20.34
C ASP A 325 19.54 23.26 20.07
N LEU A 326 18.73 23.80 20.97
CA LEU A 326 18.26 25.18 20.87
C LEU A 326 19.43 26.14 21.10
N LYS A 327 19.80 26.93 20.09
CA LYS A 327 20.74 28.04 20.25
C LYS A 327 20.01 29.24 20.86
N TRP A 328 18.92 29.67 20.22
CA TRP A 328 18.08 30.74 20.71
C TRP A 328 16.66 30.66 20.14
N SER A 329 15.73 31.34 20.80
CA SER A 329 14.36 31.58 20.31
C SER A 329 13.99 33.04 20.50
N TYR A 330 13.17 33.59 19.61
CA TYR A 330 12.66 34.96 19.69
C TYR A 330 11.14 34.98 19.50
N GLN A 331 10.40 35.51 20.46
CA GLN A 331 8.95 35.70 20.39
C GLN A 331 8.65 37.11 19.88
N ALA A 332 8.10 37.23 18.68
CA ALA A 332 7.65 38.53 18.19
C ALA A 332 6.35 38.95 18.92
N PRO A 333 6.20 40.22 19.34
CA PRO A 333 5.09 40.68 20.17
C PRO A 333 3.75 40.83 19.42
N GLU A 334 3.74 40.77 18.08
CA GLU A 334 2.52 40.89 17.27
C GLU A 334 1.51 39.77 17.57
N THR A 335 0.31 40.17 17.98
CA THR A 335 -0.81 39.27 18.25
C THR A 335 -1.72 39.14 17.03
N MET A 336 -1.83 37.93 16.50
CA MET A 336 -2.80 37.61 15.44
C MET A 336 -4.21 37.48 16.04
N PRO A 337 -5.27 38.02 15.42
CA PRO A 337 -6.63 37.57 15.71
C PRO A 337 -6.72 36.07 15.42
N VAL A 338 -7.16 35.28 16.42
CA VAL A 338 -7.35 33.83 16.29
C VAL A 338 -8.59 33.55 15.44
N ALA A 339 -8.58 33.95 14.18
CA ALA A 339 -9.57 33.61 13.18
C ALA A 339 -8.91 32.65 12.18
N THR A 340 -9.38 31.41 12.22
CA THR A 340 -9.21 30.31 11.27
C THR A 340 -8.61 30.73 9.91
N HIS A 341 -7.32 30.50 9.68
CA HIS A 341 -6.72 29.97 8.44
C HIS A 341 -5.23 29.71 8.70
N VAL A 342 -4.76 28.53 8.29
CA VAL A 342 -3.52 27.89 8.72
C VAL A 342 -2.63 27.69 7.49
N ASP A 343 -2.15 28.77 6.91
CA ASP A 343 -1.36 28.68 5.67
C ASP A 343 0.13 28.61 6.02
N PHE A 344 0.78 27.55 5.54
CA PHE A 344 2.24 27.44 5.56
C PHE A 344 2.83 28.69 4.90
N ARG A 345 3.83 29.30 5.53
CA ARG A 345 4.52 30.48 4.98
C ARG A 345 5.96 30.14 4.65
N SER A 346 6.49 30.86 3.67
CA SER A 346 7.82 30.65 3.10
C SER A 346 8.93 30.65 4.15
N ALA A 347 10.02 29.95 3.83
CA ALA A 347 11.21 29.89 4.67
C ALA A 347 11.69 31.29 5.06
N PRO A 348 12.26 31.47 6.26
CA PRO A 348 13.08 32.63 6.54
C PRO A 348 14.11 32.84 5.42
N ALA A 349 14.17 34.05 4.87
CA ALA A 349 15.20 34.37 3.91
C ALA A 349 16.50 34.66 4.66
N ILE A 350 17.62 34.14 4.16
CA ILE A 350 18.93 34.35 4.78
C ILE A 350 19.80 35.14 3.84
N GLY A 351 20.31 36.26 4.34
CA GLY A 351 21.32 37.05 3.69
C GLY A 351 22.68 36.35 3.72
N PRO A 352 23.55 36.65 2.74
CA PRO A 352 24.90 36.11 2.64
C PRO A 352 25.82 36.54 3.79
N ASP A 353 25.46 37.61 4.49
CA ASP A 353 26.11 38.06 5.73
C ASP A 353 25.61 37.31 6.97
N GLY A 354 24.74 36.31 6.78
CA GLY A 354 24.07 35.56 7.85
C GLY A 354 22.86 36.25 8.44
N THR A 355 22.43 37.41 7.90
CA THR A 355 21.23 38.10 8.39
C THR A 355 19.98 37.29 8.07
N LEU A 356 19.16 36.98 9.08
CA LEU A 356 17.91 36.27 8.94
C LEU A 356 16.74 37.24 8.78
N TYR A 357 16.04 37.22 7.65
CA TYR A 357 14.85 38.01 7.37
C TYR A 357 13.59 37.14 7.51
N VAL A 358 12.78 37.43 8.51
CA VAL A 358 11.59 36.66 8.87
C VAL A 358 10.34 37.53 8.72
N PRO A 359 9.40 37.21 7.80
CA PRO A 359 8.10 37.86 7.80
C PRO A 359 7.31 37.39 9.04
N VAL A 360 6.65 38.30 9.74
CA VAL A 360 5.82 38.08 10.92
C VAL A 360 4.56 38.93 10.78
N TYR A 361 3.41 38.29 10.56
CA TYR A 361 2.14 38.94 10.23
C TYR A 361 2.23 39.95 9.07
N ASP A 362 2.41 41.23 9.37
CA ASP A 362 2.48 42.42 8.51
C ASP A 362 3.88 43.07 8.52
N LYS A 363 4.86 42.50 9.24
CA LYS A 363 6.23 43.00 9.36
C LYS A 363 7.29 42.06 8.86
N ILE A 364 8.45 42.58 8.49
CA ILE A 364 9.70 41.84 8.31
C ILE A 364 10.59 42.14 9.51
N TYR A 365 11.14 41.10 10.11
CA TYR A 365 12.14 41.15 11.16
C TYR A 365 13.49 40.72 10.61
N ALA A 366 14.55 41.50 10.83
CA ALA A 366 15.92 41.14 10.45
C ALA A 366 16.77 40.84 11.69
N PHE A 367 17.34 39.65 11.78
CA PHE A 367 18.15 39.21 12.91
C PHE A 367 19.59 38.90 12.49
N ALA A 368 20.56 39.22 13.35
CA ALA A 368 21.89 38.63 13.30
C ALA A 368 21.96 37.48 14.33
N ASP A 369 22.46 36.31 13.91
CA ASP A 369 22.77 35.20 14.83
C ASP A 369 24.15 35.43 15.48
N GLU A 370 24.18 35.56 16.80
CA GLU A 370 25.40 35.79 17.58
C GLU A 370 25.88 34.51 18.29
N GLY A 371 25.55 33.33 17.75
CA GLY A 371 26.08 32.05 18.22
C GLY A 371 25.42 31.51 19.50
N GLY A 372 24.35 32.16 19.97
CA GLY A 372 23.62 31.82 21.20
C GLY A 372 22.51 32.81 21.55
N SER A 373 22.40 33.92 20.83
CA SER A 373 21.30 34.88 20.90
C SER A 373 21.00 35.45 19.52
N ALA A 374 19.77 35.92 19.34
CA ALA A 374 19.40 36.75 18.21
C ALA A 374 19.56 38.23 18.58
N ARG A 375 20.30 38.99 17.76
CA ARG A 375 20.25 40.45 17.78
C ARG A 375 19.25 40.92 16.72
N LEU A 376 18.15 41.54 17.12
CA LEU A 376 17.26 42.23 16.19
C LEU A 376 18.00 43.43 15.59
N LYS A 377 18.26 43.41 14.28
CA LYS A 377 18.86 44.52 13.53
C LYS A 377 17.81 45.62 13.32
N TRP A 378 16.66 45.25 12.76
CA TRP A 378 15.55 46.16 12.49
C TRP A 378 14.24 45.40 12.25
N LYS A 379 13.12 46.12 12.25
CA LYS A 379 11.82 45.63 11.79
C LYS A 379 11.12 46.66 10.91
N SER A 380 10.25 46.21 10.01
CA SER A 380 9.60 47.09 9.02
C SER A 380 8.23 46.56 8.60
N GLN A 381 7.27 47.43 8.31
CA GLN A 381 5.93 47.08 7.79
C GLN A 381 5.64 47.80 6.46
N PRO A 382 4.79 47.26 5.57
CA PRO A 382 4.31 47.97 4.39
C PRO A 382 3.66 49.33 4.72
N ALA A 383 3.75 50.30 3.81
CA ALA A 383 3.20 51.65 4.00
C ALA A 383 1.65 51.67 4.17
N GLN A 384 0.95 50.60 3.80
CA GLN A 384 -0.48 50.38 4.09
C GLN A 384 -0.60 49.43 5.29
N GLY A 385 -0.82 50.00 6.47
CA GLY A 385 -0.59 49.35 7.77
C GLY A 385 -1.60 48.30 8.26
N ASP A 386 -2.39 47.67 7.39
CA ASP A 386 -3.32 46.58 7.76
C ASP A 386 -3.18 45.35 6.84
N ILE A 387 -2.06 45.24 6.11
CA ILE A 387 -1.90 44.22 5.07
C ILE A 387 -0.82 43.19 5.47
N TYR A 388 -1.16 41.90 5.40
CA TYR A 388 -0.25 40.81 5.72
C TYR A 388 0.83 40.59 4.65
N LEU A 389 1.99 40.09 5.11
CA LEU A 389 3.12 39.66 4.29
C LEU A 389 3.12 38.14 4.10
N SER A 390 3.18 37.70 2.84
CA SER A 390 3.16 36.28 2.49
C SER A 390 4.57 35.68 2.41
N ALA A 391 5.45 36.30 1.63
CA ALA A 391 6.83 35.83 1.38
C ALA A 391 7.79 37.02 1.29
N VAL A 392 9.06 36.77 1.60
CA VAL A 392 10.19 37.70 1.40
C VAL A 392 11.29 36.98 0.65
N ALA A 393 11.78 37.58 -0.44
CA ALA A 393 12.97 37.11 -1.13
C ALA A 393 14.23 37.56 -0.36
N GLY A 394 15.27 36.74 -0.39
CA GLY A 394 16.59 37.12 0.15
C GLY A 394 17.12 38.41 -0.47
N PRO A 395 18.08 39.08 0.19
CA PRO A 395 18.54 40.38 -0.24
C PRO A 395 19.22 40.28 -1.61
N GLY A 396 18.94 41.24 -2.48
CA GLY A 396 19.71 41.50 -3.69
C GLY A 396 21.13 41.97 -3.36
N PRO A 397 21.98 42.17 -4.38
CA PRO A 397 23.41 42.49 -4.20
C PRO A 397 23.72 43.74 -3.37
N GLN A 398 22.75 44.66 -3.15
CA GLN A 398 22.91 45.85 -2.33
C GLN A 398 21.98 45.85 -1.10
N GLY A 399 21.50 44.68 -0.66
CA GLY A 399 20.64 44.56 0.50
C GLY A 399 19.15 44.81 0.21
N GLU A 400 18.73 44.79 -1.06
CA GLU A 400 17.32 44.96 -1.43
C GLU A 400 16.49 43.71 -1.14
N LEU A 401 15.48 43.84 -0.29
CA LEU A 401 14.55 42.76 0.01
C LEU A 401 13.22 43.04 -0.68
N TYR A 402 12.64 42.03 -1.29
CA TYR A 402 11.35 42.14 -1.97
C TYR A 402 10.33 41.23 -1.30
N ALA A 403 9.18 41.77 -0.94
CA ALA A 403 8.13 41.02 -0.27
C ALA A 403 6.78 41.21 -0.94
N LEU A 404 5.99 40.14 -0.97
CA LEU A 404 4.61 40.18 -1.43
C LEU A 404 3.67 40.62 -0.32
N VAL A 405 2.82 41.60 -0.64
CA VAL A 405 1.89 42.26 0.29
C VAL A 405 0.45 42.00 -0.15
N GLY A 406 -0.41 41.60 0.77
CA GLY A 406 -1.87 41.54 0.58
C GLY A 406 -2.33 40.42 -0.33
N GLY A 407 -1.94 39.19 0.00
CA GLY A 407 -2.32 38.00 -0.76
C GLY A 407 -1.69 37.94 -2.16
N GLY A 408 -0.54 38.60 -2.33
CA GLY A 408 0.15 38.67 -3.61
C GLY A 408 -0.27 39.84 -4.51
N SER A 409 -1.06 40.81 -4.05
CA SER A 409 -1.57 41.92 -4.89
C SER A 409 -0.56 43.07 -5.14
N PHE A 410 0.52 43.13 -4.35
CA PHE A 410 1.54 44.16 -4.45
C PHE A 410 2.93 43.60 -4.15
N LEU A 411 3.95 44.22 -4.75
CA LEU A 411 5.35 43.96 -4.44
C LEU A 411 5.92 45.18 -3.69
N ALA A 412 6.42 44.95 -2.47
CA ALA A 412 7.13 45.94 -1.65
C ALA A 412 8.64 45.70 -1.71
N ARG A 413 9.43 46.78 -1.71
CA ARG A 413 10.88 46.72 -1.55
C ARG A 413 11.30 47.38 -0.24
N PHE A 414 12.15 46.67 0.48
CA PHE A 414 12.85 47.13 1.68
C PHE A 414 14.35 47.16 1.39
N THR A 415 15.09 47.91 2.18
CA THR A 415 16.56 47.98 2.11
C THR A 415 17.09 47.62 3.49
N ASP A 416 17.97 46.62 3.61
CA ASP A 416 18.67 46.35 4.87
C ASP A 416 19.82 47.37 5.05
N PRO A 417 19.73 48.32 5.99
CA PRO A 417 20.74 49.36 6.20
C PRO A 417 22.03 48.83 6.83
N GLU A 418 21.98 47.63 7.41
CA GLU A 418 23.12 46.95 8.03
C GLU A 418 23.61 45.79 7.14
N PHE A 419 23.22 45.74 5.86
CA PHE A 419 23.69 44.71 4.94
C PHE A 419 25.18 44.86 4.69
N THR A 420 25.94 43.78 4.90
CA THR A 420 27.39 43.77 4.61
C THR A 420 27.67 42.81 3.46
N PRO A 421 28.03 43.28 2.26
CA PRO A 421 28.44 42.39 1.18
C PRO A 421 29.69 41.61 1.58
N VAL A 422 29.65 40.28 1.57
CA VAL A 422 30.85 39.43 1.69
C VAL A 422 31.69 39.59 0.42
N PRO A 423 32.98 39.94 0.47
CA PRO A 423 33.80 40.10 -0.74
C PRO A 423 33.93 38.81 -1.55
N TRP A 424 34.11 38.95 -2.87
CA TRP A 424 34.35 37.81 -3.76
C TRP A 424 35.62 37.03 -3.38
N ARG A 425 35.68 35.74 -3.74
CA ARG A 425 36.87 34.89 -3.54
C ARG A 425 37.14 33.98 -4.74
N LEU A 426 38.40 33.55 -4.89
CA LEU A 426 38.83 32.62 -5.95
C LEU A 426 39.19 31.25 -5.36
N GLU A 427 38.69 30.16 -5.94
CA GLU A 427 38.93 28.78 -5.49
C GLU A 427 39.37 27.85 -6.64
N THR A 428 40.07 26.74 -6.31
CA THR A 428 40.51 25.69 -7.25
C THR A 428 40.30 24.30 -6.65
N GLU A 429 39.86 23.33 -7.47
CA GLU A 429 39.64 21.93 -7.05
C GLU A 429 40.93 21.11 -6.94
N ALA A 430 42.02 21.56 -7.56
CA ALA A 430 43.30 20.85 -7.59
C ALA A 430 44.44 21.78 -7.12
N PRO A 431 44.64 21.96 -5.80
CA PRO A 431 45.73 22.79 -5.28
C PRO A 431 47.11 22.18 -5.56
N GLN A 432 47.17 20.92 -5.98
CA GLN A 432 48.39 20.22 -6.41
C GLN A 432 48.13 19.47 -7.74
N CYS A 433 49.11 19.48 -8.64
CA CYS A 433 49.00 18.88 -9.96
C CYS A 433 50.33 18.23 -10.38
N LEU A 434 50.27 16.99 -10.88
CA LEU A 434 51.41 16.25 -11.43
C LEU A 434 51.22 16.07 -12.94
N LEU A 435 52.21 16.45 -13.75
CA LEU A 435 52.17 16.41 -15.22
C LEU A 435 53.44 15.78 -15.80
N PHE A 436 53.34 15.25 -17.03
CA PHE A 436 54.50 14.92 -17.85
C PHE A 436 54.93 16.10 -18.75
N PRO A 437 56.21 16.20 -19.16
CA PRO A 437 56.64 17.19 -20.14
C PRO A 437 55.82 17.11 -21.44
N GLY A 438 55.26 18.24 -21.87
CA GLY A 438 54.39 18.33 -23.04
C GLY A 438 52.90 18.08 -22.74
N GLY A 439 52.56 17.55 -21.56
CA GLY A 439 51.18 17.36 -21.11
C GLY A 439 50.46 18.68 -20.83
N SER A 440 49.13 18.65 -20.92
CA SER A 440 48.30 19.83 -20.66
C SER A 440 47.06 19.49 -19.84
N TYR A 441 46.76 20.29 -18.82
CA TYR A 441 45.62 20.06 -17.93
C TYR A 441 44.83 21.35 -17.73
N GLN A 442 43.51 21.27 -17.93
CA GLN A 442 42.60 22.37 -17.66
C GLN A 442 42.22 22.33 -16.18
N ILE A 443 42.61 23.35 -15.42
CA ILE A 443 42.27 23.46 -14.01
C ILE A 443 40.92 24.17 -13.85
N PRO A 444 39.96 23.57 -13.12
CA PRO A 444 38.75 24.28 -12.70
C PRO A 444 39.12 25.35 -11.67
N VAL A 445 38.90 26.61 -12.04
CA VAL A 445 38.98 27.76 -11.13
C VAL A 445 37.60 28.37 -11.03
N TYR A 446 37.21 28.78 -9.82
CA TYR A 446 35.91 29.39 -9.57
C TYR A 446 36.10 30.76 -8.92
N LEU A 447 35.45 31.76 -9.50
CA LEU A 447 35.23 33.04 -8.84
C LEU A 447 33.87 32.93 -8.16
N LEU A 448 33.82 33.13 -6.85
CA LEU A 448 32.60 32.98 -6.07
C LEU A 448 32.21 34.34 -5.50
N ASP A 449 30.92 34.67 -5.61
CA ASP A 449 30.39 35.86 -4.97
C ASP A 449 30.08 35.65 -3.49
N THR A 450 29.54 36.71 -2.92
CA THR A 450 29.01 36.82 -1.56
C THR A 450 28.04 35.70 -1.16
N TYR A 451 27.40 35.02 -2.12
CA TYR A 451 26.38 33.99 -1.92
C TYR A 451 26.87 32.60 -2.35
N ASP A 452 28.20 32.39 -2.45
CA ASP A 452 28.83 31.16 -2.96
C ASP A 452 28.42 30.79 -4.40
N ARG A 453 27.92 31.76 -5.16
CA ARG A 453 27.51 31.55 -6.55
C ARG A 453 28.70 31.76 -7.47
N ARG A 454 28.84 30.87 -8.47
CA ARG A 454 29.86 30.99 -9.53
C ARG A 454 29.65 32.26 -10.35
N LEU A 455 30.61 33.18 -10.25
CA LEU A 455 30.76 34.39 -11.06
C LEU A 455 31.47 34.08 -12.38
N SER A 456 31.30 34.98 -13.35
CA SER A 456 32.05 34.92 -14.61
C SER A 456 33.54 35.05 -14.32
N LEU A 457 34.32 34.09 -14.79
CA LEU A 457 35.77 34.10 -14.71
C LEU A 457 36.32 34.93 -15.88
N SER A 458 36.37 36.24 -15.72
CA SER A 458 37.05 37.15 -16.64
C SER A 458 38.30 37.74 -15.98
N SER A 459 39.23 38.25 -16.80
CA SER A 459 40.36 39.04 -16.30
C SER A 459 41.25 38.32 -15.27
N LEU A 460 41.42 37.01 -15.42
CA LEU A 460 42.39 36.26 -14.65
C LEU A 460 43.79 36.45 -15.25
N SER A 461 44.73 36.76 -14.38
CA SER A 461 46.16 36.73 -14.69
C SER A 461 46.76 35.45 -14.10
N TRP A 462 47.61 34.81 -14.89
CA TRP A 462 48.28 33.56 -14.54
C TRP A 462 49.78 33.82 -14.53
N THR A 463 50.43 33.51 -13.42
CA THR A 463 51.88 33.65 -13.28
C THR A 463 52.47 32.36 -12.76
N SER A 464 53.49 31.85 -13.43
CA SER A 464 54.27 30.71 -12.97
C SER A 464 55.54 31.21 -12.29
N SER A 465 55.89 30.63 -11.13
CA SER A 465 57.18 30.89 -10.48
C SER A 465 58.37 30.41 -11.34
N ASP A 466 58.15 29.43 -12.22
CA ASP A 466 59.12 28.97 -13.21
C ASP A 466 58.44 28.66 -14.57
N PRO A 467 58.41 29.63 -15.50
CA PRO A 467 57.82 29.45 -16.83
C PRO A 467 58.54 28.45 -17.75
N ALA A 468 59.74 27.99 -17.37
CA ALA A 468 60.46 26.93 -18.08
C ALA A 468 59.96 25.52 -17.67
N VAL A 469 59.35 25.40 -16.48
CA VAL A 469 58.71 24.17 -15.99
C VAL A 469 57.26 24.09 -16.48
N VAL A 470 56.44 25.11 -16.23
CA VAL A 470 55.02 25.13 -16.62
C VAL A 470 54.61 26.51 -17.11
N GLY A 471 53.95 26.56 -18.27
CA GLY A 471 53.18 27.72 -18.70
C GLY A 471 51.74 27.60 -18.25
N ALA A 472 51.10 28.71 -17.88
CA ALA A 472 49.71 28.75 -17.49
C ALA A 472 49.02 29.94 -18.18
N GLU A 473 47.93 29.68 -18.88
CA GLU A 473 47.14 30.68 -19.58
C GLU A 473 45.69 30.19 -19.64
N GLU A 474 44.73 31.05 -19.27
CA GLU A 474 43.28 30.74 -19.32
C GLU A 474 42.87 29.40 -18.66
N GLY A 475 43.51 29.05 -17.54
CA GLY A 475 43.23 27.80 -16.82
C GLY A 475 43.90 26.56 -17.41
N LEU A 476 44.54 26.68 -18.57
CA LEU A 476 45.29 25.61 -19.19
C LEU A 476 46.74 25.63 -18.70
N LEU A 477 47.12 24.61 -17.92
CA LEU A 477 48.51 24.33 -17.61
C LEU A 477 49.15 23.59 -18.78
N LYS A 478 50.33 24.02 -19.22
CA LYS A 478 51.17 23.35 -20.21
C LYS A 478 52.55 23.07 -19.63
N ALA A 479 52.82 21.81 -19.35
CA ALA A 479 54.13 21.38 -18.87
C ALA A 479 55.17 21.47 -19.99
N LYS A 480 56.35 22.02 -19.69
CA LYS A 480 57.45 22.23 -20.66
C LYS A 480 58.72 21.47 -20.28
N GLY A 481 59.15 21.59 -19.04
CA GLY A 481 60.40 21.00 -18.53
C GLY A 481 60.20 20.40 -17.15
N ALA A 482 61.03 19.43 -16.80
CA ALA A 482 60.98 18.80 -15.48
C ALA A 482 61.35 19.79 -14.37
N GLY A 483 60.63 19.73 -13.25
CA GLY A 483 60.82 20.62 -12.10
C GLY A 483 59.52 20.87 -11.33
N GLU A 484 59.59 21.80 -10.37
CA GLU A 484 58.46 22.23 -9.56
C GLU A 484 58.22 23.73 -9.77
N ALA A 485 56.95 24.13 -9.85
CA ALA A 485 56.56 25.52 -9.98
C ALA A 485 55.21 25.77 -9.30
N THR A 486 55.07 26.93 -8.66
CA THR A 486 53.77 27.43 -8.20
C THR A 486 53.16 28.25 -9.33
N VAL A 487 51.96 27.86 -9.77
CA VAL A 487 51.11 28.68 -10.63
C VAL A 487 50.17 29.47 -9.75
N THR A 488 50.30 30.79 -9.78
CA THR A 488 49.40 31.71 -9.11
C THR A 488 48.41 32.28 -10.11
N VAL A 489 47.12 32.09 -9.83
CA VAL A 489 46.03 32.74 -10.56
C VAL A 489 45.49 33.90 -9.73
N ARG A 490 45.35 35.07 -10.34
CA ARG A 490 44.80 36.28 -9.69
C ARG A 490 43.75 36.93 -10.56
N HIS A 491 42.62 37.30 -9.98
CA HIS A 491 41.68 38.21 -10.61
C HIS A 491 42.24 39.63 -10.64
N GLN A 492 41.91 40.42 -11.67
CA GLN A 492 42.37 41.82 -11.81
C GLN A 492 42.02 42.70 -10.59
N ASP A 493 40.94 42.39 -9.88
CA ASP A 493 40.44 43.16 -8.74
C ASP A 493 41.00 42.66 -7.40
N ASN A 494 42.02 41.79 -7.42
CA ASN A 494 42.64 41.27 -6.21
C ASN A 494 43.39 42.36 -5.43
N ASP A 495 42.98 42.59 -4.19
CA ASP A 495 43.66 43.49 -3.25
C ASP A 495 44.99 42.88 -2.78
N PRO A 496 46.14 43.56 -3.00
CA PRO A 496 47.45 43.10 -2.56
C PRO A 496 47.60 42.86 -1.04
N GLU A 497 46.78 43.50 -0.20
CA GLU A 497 46.87 43.36 1.26
C GLU A 497 46.10 42.14 1.81
N ASN A 498 45.08 41.66 1.09
CA ASN A 498 44.16 40.61 1.56
C ASN A 498 44.20 39.32 0.71
N ASN A 499 44.69 39.38 -0.54
CA ASN A 499 44.89 38.26 -1.47
C ASN A 499 43.70 37.28 -1.62
N ARG A 500 42.47 37.74 -1.40
CA ARG A 500 41.26 36.90 -1.43
C ARG A 500 40.83 36.44 -2.83
N LEU A 501 41.26 37.15 -3.87
CA LEU A 501 40.99 36.83 -5.27
C LEU A 501 42.23 36.22 -5.95
N GLN A 502 42.99 35.45 -5.19
CA GLN A 502 44.15 34.70 -5.62
C GLN A 502 43.99 33.23 -5.23
N ALA A 503 44.42 32.31 -6.11
CA ALA A 503 44.62 30.91 -5.76
C ALA A 503 46.01 30.45 -6.23
N GLU A 504 46.58 29.48 -5.53
CA GLU A 504 47.89 28.90 -5.83
C GLU A 504 47.75 27.41 -6.12
N ILE A 505 48.41 26.97 -7.18
CA ILE A 505 48.46 25.58 -7.63
C ILE A 505 49.92 25.16 -7.63
N GLN A 506 50.23 24.12 -6.88
CA GLN A 506 51.55 23.50 -6.89
C GLN A 506 51.64 22.54 -8.07
N VAL A 507 52.50 22.82 -9.05
CA VAL A 507 52.68 21.99 -10.24
C VAL A 507 54.03 21.31 -10.18
N ARG A 508 54.03 19.98 -10.26
CA ARG A 508 55.24 19.18 -10.43
C ARG A 508 55.23 18.54 -11.82
N VAL A 509 56.32 18.74 -12.57
CA VAL A 509 56.50 18.15 -13.90
C VAL A 509 57.63 17.14 -13.82
N VAL A 510 57.33 15.89 -14.16
CA VAL A 510 58.26 14.76 -14.02
C VAL A 510 58.39 14.00 -15.32
N PRO A 511 59.59 13.56 -15.75
CA PRO A 511 59.73 12.72 -16.93
C PRO A 511 58.96 11.40 -16.81
N ALA A 512 58.35 10.94 -17.90
CA ALA A 512 57.69 9.63 -17.98
C ALA A 512 58.73 8.49 -18.07
N GLU A 513 59.48 8.28 -16.98
CA GLU A 513 60.49 7.23 -16.81
C GLU A 513 59.92 5.99 -16.09
N SER A 514 60.78 5.01 -15.76
CA SER A 514 60.40 3.83 -14.98
C SER A 514 59.89 4.21 -13.58
N GLY A 515 58.67 3.84 -13.23
CA GLY A 515 58.05 4.13 -11.92
C GLY A 515 56.58 4.51 -11.98
N PHE A 516 56.05 4.85 -13.17
CA PHE A 516 54.62 5.11 -13.39
C PHE A 516 53.87 3.86 -13.84
N SER A 517 52.59 3.80 -13.50
CA SER A 517 51.69 2.73 -13.92
C SER A 517 50.36 3.30 -14.41
N LEU A 518 49.70 2.61 -15.35
CA LEU A 518 48.33 2.91 -15.71
C LEU A 518 47.41 1.98 -14.90
N SER A 519 46.52 2.56 -14.10
CA SER A 519 45.53 1.84 -13.31
C SER A 519 44.15 1.96 -13.98
N LEU A 520 43.38 0.88 -13.99
CA LEU A 520 42.04 0.83 -14.55
C LEU A 520 41.02 0.48 -13.46
N THR A 521 39.90 1.21 -13.46
CA THR A 521 38.83 1.06 -12.46
C THR A 521 37.48 0.82 -13.14
N PRO A 522 36.69 -0.16 -12.68
CA PRO A 522 37.03 -1.14 -11.64
C PRO A 522 38.05 -2.18 -12.13
N ALA A 523 38.88 -2.71 -11.21
CA ALA A 523 39.98 -3.62 -11.54
C ALA A 523 39.52 -5.01 -12.04
N GLN A 524 38.29 -5.42 -11.70
CA GLN A 524 37.62 -6.63 -12.18
C GLN A 524 36.23 -6.28 -12.68
N PRO A 525 36.11 -5.67 -13.87
CA PRO A 525 34.82 -5.17 -14.34
C PRO A 525 33.94 -6.32 -14.82
N VAL A 526 32.69 -6.29 -14.39
CA VAL A 526 31.62 -7.19 -14.84
C VAL A 526 30.51 -6.34 -15.41
N VAL A 527 30.02 -6.68 -16.60
CA VAL A 527 28.89 -6.02 -17.26
C VAL A 527 27.87 -7.07 -17.68
N LEU A 528 26.58 -6.78 -17.53
CA LEU A 528 25.52 -7.70 -17.90
C LEU A 528 25.17 -7.53 -19.38
N THR A 529 24.73 -8.61 -20.04
CA THR A 529 24.31 -8.57 -21.45
C THR A 529 23.32 -7.43 -21.72
N GLY A 530 23.61 -6.59 -22.71
CA GLY A 530 22.78 -5.43 -23.09
C GLY A 530 22.89 -4.19 -22.18
N GLN A 531 23.78 -4.18 -21.18
CA GLN A 531 24.04 -3.04 -20.30
C GLN A 531 25.35 -2.33 -20.67
N SER A 532 25.58 -1.16 -20.05
CA SER A 532 26.82 -0.38 -20.20
C SER A 532 27.55 -0.21 -18.86
N LEU A 533 28.87 -0.06 -18.92
CA LEU A 533 29.74 0.11 -17.74
C LEU A 533 30.84 1.15 -18.05
N PRO A 534 30.97 2.25 -17.30
CA PRO A 534 32.09 3.17 -17.47
C PRO A 534 33.37 2.58 -16.89
N LEU A 535 34.47 2.63 -17.64
CA LEU A 535 35.82 2.38 -17.17
C LEU A 535 36.58 3.69 -17.02
N GLN A 536 37.38 3.79 -15.97
CA GLN A 536 38.28 4.92 -15.74
C GLN A 536 39.73 4.46 -15.82
N ALA A 537 40.60 5.34 -16.29
CA ALA A 537 42.03 5.12 -16.33
C ALA A 537 42.76 6.27 -15.63
N GLN A 538 43.71 5.93 -14.76
CA GLN A 538 44.54 6.90 -14.04
C GLN A 538 46.00 6.50 -14.15
N ILE A 539 46.86 7.45 -14.46
CA ILE A 539 48.31 7.25 -14.44
C ILE A 539 48.79 7.56 -13.02
N LEU A 540 49.43 6.60 -12.38
CA LEU A 540 49.88 6.72 -10.99
C LEU A 540 51.41 6.75 -10.92
N SER A 541 51.95 7.65 -10.10
CA SER A 541 53.35 7.62 -9.67
C SER A 541 53.62 6.43 -8.72
N SER A 542 54.89 6.15 -8.43
CA SER A 542 55.28 5.16 -7.42
C SER A 542 54.80 5.49 -6.01
N GLU A 543 54.43 6.75 -5.76
CA GLU A 543 53.92 7.26 -4.50
C GLU A 543 52.37 7.35 -4.48
N GLY A 544 51.71 6.96 -5.58
CA GLY A 544 50.26 6.93 -5.70
C GLY A 544 49.60 8.23 -6.17
N GLU A 545 50.38 9.21 -6.65
CA GLU A 545 49.85 10.47 -7.16
C GLU A 545 49.35 10.31 -8.59
N VAL A 546 48.25 11.00 -8.92
CA VAL A 546 47.64 10.96 -10.26
C VAL A 546 48.31 11.96 -11.19
N VAL A 547 48.83 11.47 -12.31
CA VAL A 547 49.29 12.32 -13.42
C VAL A 547 48.08 12.77 -14.24
N GLN A 548 47.98 14.07 -14.50
CA GLN A 548 46.85 14.71 -15.18
C GLN A 548 47.17 15.01 -16.65
N GLY A 549 46.13 15.28 -17.44
CA GLY A 549 46.26 15.91 -18.75
C GLY A 549 46.70 14.99 -19.91
N GLU A 550 46.79 13.69 -19.66
CA GLU A 550 47.14 12.69 -20.67
C GLU A 550 45.89 12.09 -21.33
N SER A 551 45.96 11.86 -22.64
CA SER A 551 44.87 11.20 -23.39
C SER A 551 45.00 9.68 -23.35
N ILE A 552 43.87 8.99 -23.13
CA ILE A 552 43.82 7.53 -23.08
C ILE A 552 43.16 6.99 -24.35
N GLU A 553 43.85 6.05 -25.00
CA GLU A 553 43.31 5.29 -26.12
C GLU A 553 42.77 3.95 -25.63
N TRP A 554 41.49 3.70 -25.91
CA TRP A 554 40.78 2.49 -25.51
C TRP A 554 40.60 1.54 -26.68
N LYS A 555 40.70 0.24 -26.41
CA LYS A 555 40.44 -0.80 -27.40
C LYS A 555 39.84 -2.04 -26.76
N SER A 556 38.76 -2.53 -27.35
CA SER A 556 38.21 -3.85 -27.06
C SER A 556 38.79 -4.92 -27.99
N SER A 557 39.02 -6.12 -27.46
CA SER A 557 39.45 -7.27 -28.25
C SER A 557 38.31 -7.97 -29.01
N SER A 558 37.05 -7.63 -28.75
CA SER A 558 35.88 -8.36 -29.28
C SER A 558 34.62 -7.49 -29.37
N PRO A 559 33.74 -7.70 -30.36
CA PRO A 559 32.43 -7.03 -30.41
C PRO A 559 31.46 -7.48 -29.31
N LEU A 560 31.81 -8.49 -28.49
CA LEU A 560 31.04 -8.88 -27.30
C LEU A 560 30.87 -7.72 -26.30
N ALA A 561 31.82 -6.78 -26.28
CA ALA A 561 31.69 -5.53 -25.56
C ALA A 561 32.42 -4.42 -26.34
N ALA A 562 31.70 -3.41 -26.80
CA ALA A 562 32.28 -2.22 -27.43
C ALA A 562 32.76 -1.25 -26.35
N ILE A 563 33.80 -0.45 -26.62
CA ILE A 563 34.25 0.62 -25.73
C ILE A 563 34.50 1.89 -26.56
N ASP A 564 34.04 3.03 -26.07
CA ASP A 564 34.21 4.32 -26.73
C ASP A 564 35.47 5.07 -26.26
N SER A 565 35.70 6.26 -26.82
CA SER A 565 36.84 7.11 -26.48
C SER A 565 36.83 7.67 -25.05
N GLN A 566 35.68 7.63 -24.36
CA GLN A 566 35.53 8.08 -22.98
C GLN A 566 35.62 6.92 -21.98
N GLY A 567 35.85 5.69 -22.46
CA GLY A 567 35.92 4.50 -21.61
C GLY A 567 34.56 3.89 -21.27
N LEU A 568 33.46 4.30 -21.93
CA LEU A 568 32.16 3.67 -21.73
C LEU A 568 32.09 2.36 -22.50
N VAL A 569 31.93 1.26 -21.76
CA VAL A 569 31.74 -0.08 -22.32
C VAL A 569 30.25 -0.33 -22.55
N THR A 570 29.89 -0.95 -23.68
CA THR A 570 28.54 -1.44 -23.97
C THR A 570 28.58 -2.93 -24.31
N ALA A 571 27.89 -3.75 -23.52
CA ALA A 571 27.88 -5.20 -23.67
C ALA A 571 26.87 -5.67 -24.73
N GLY A 572 27.29 -6.65 -25.53
CA GLY A 572 26.43 -7.37 -26.46
C GLY A 572 25.47 -8.34 -25.75
N GLN A 573 24.83 -9.21 -26.53
CA GLN A 573 23.82 -10.16 -26.06
C GLN A 573 24.39 -11.54 -25.68
N GLN A 574 25.71 -11.72 -25.74
CA GLN A 574 26.37 -13.02 -25.52
C GLN A 574 27.34 -12.93 -24.33
N GLU A 575 27.40 -13.99 -23.53
CA GLU A 575 28.33 -14.13 -22.40
C GLU A 575 29.76 -14.39 -22.86
N GLY A 576 30.73 -14.00 -22.03
CA GLY A 576 32.13 -14.30 -22.26
C GLY A 576 33.07 -13.31 -21.59
N THR A 577 34.36 -13.48 -21.83
CA THR A 577 35.39 -12.55 -21.33
C THR A 577 35.99 -11.78 -22.50
N VAL A 578 36.10 -10.47 -22.35
CA VAL A 578 36.68 -9.55 -23.32
C VAL A 578 37.91 -8.88 -22.72
N LEU A 579 38.99 -8.76 -23.49
CA LEU A 579 40.17 -8.02 -23.06
C LEU A 579 40.00 -6.55 -23.44
N ILE A 580 40.01 -5.66 -22.44
CA ILE A 580 40.07 -4.21 -22.67
C ILE A 580 41.51 -3.75 -22.48
N ASN A 581 42.04 -3.04 -23.48
CA ASN A 581 43.35 -2.39 -23.42
C ASN A 581 43.16 -0.88 -23.38
N ALA A 582 43.84 -0.25 -22.43
CA ALA A 582 43.98 1.19 -22.33
C ALA A 582 45.47 1.53 -22.45
N ARG A 583 45.80 2.57 -23.21
CA ARG A 583 47.18 3.08 -23.30
C ARG A 583 47.21 4.60 -23.33
N VAL A 584 48.26 5.18 -22.78
CA VAL A 584 48.49 6.62 -22.83
C VAL A 584 48.99 6.99 -24.23
N ALA A 585 48.31 7.91 -24.92
CA ALA A 585 48.59 8.23 -26.32
C ALA A 585 50.02 8.76 -26.56
N ALA A 586 50.48 9.69 -25.72
CA ALA A 586 51.81 10.28 -25.82
C ALA A 586 52.92 9.38 -25.23
N HIS A 587 52.54 8.40 -24.41
CA HIS A 587 53.45 7.50 -23.71
C HIS A 587 52.97 6.04 -23.84
N PRO A 588 53.06 5.43 -25.04
CA PRO A 588 52.48 4.10 -25.30
C PRO A 588 53.06 2.97 -24.44
N GLN A 589 54.21 3.20 -23.80
CA GLN A 589 54.79 2.28 -22.81
C GLN A 589 53.94 2.16 -21.53
N LEU A 590 53.14 3.20 -21.22
CA LEU A 590 52.16 3.19 -20.14
C LEU A 590 50.83 2.64 -20.69
N GLN A 591 50.64 1.35 -20.48
CA GLN A 591 49.43 0.65 -20.88
C GLN A 591 48.99 -0.33 -19.80
N ALA A 592 47.69 -0.59 -19.78
CA ALA A 592 47.07 -1.55 -18.91
C ALA A 592 46.06 -2.38 -19.69
N THR A 593 45.91 -3.64 -19.27
CA THR A 593 44.90 -4.54 -19.80
C THR A 593 44.12 -5.11 -18.64
N LEU A 594 42.81 -5.24 -18.82
CA LEU A 594 41.96 -5.98 -17.91
C LEU A 594 41.06 -6.94 -18.66
N ASN A 595 40.62 -7.98 -17.96
CA ASN A 595 39.59 -8.88 -18.42
C ASN A 595 38.24 -8.35 -17.94
N LEU A 596 37.38 -7.95 -18.89
CA LEU A 596 35.98 -7.61 -18.67
C LEU A 596 35.14 -8.87 -18.80
N GLU A 597 34.35 -9.17 -17.78
CA GLU A 597 33.43 -10.30 -17.82
C GLU A 597 32.04 -9.84 -18.26
N VAL A 598 31.54 -10.38 -19.37
CA VAL A 598 30.16 -10.21 -19.83
C VAL A 598 29.35 -11.40 -19.31
N LYS A 599 28.43 -11.16 -18.36
CA LYS A 599 27.57 -12.19 -17.78
C LYS A 599 26.14 -12.06 -18.27
N ALA A 600 25.43 -13.18 -18.35
CA ALA A 600 23.99 -13.14 -18.39
C ALA A 600 23.45 -12.58 -17.07
N TYR A 601 22.30 -11.94 -17.15
CA TYR A 601 21.55 -11.56 -15.96
C TYR A 601 21.13 -12.84 -15.22
N GLN A 602 21.78 -13.16 -14.09
CA GLN A 602 21.34 -14.25 -13.23
C GLN A 602 20.36 -13.72 -12.20
N VAL A 603 19.11 -14.18 -12.29
CA VAL A 603 18.12 -13.99 -11.22
C VAL A 603 18.52 -14.93 -10.09
N THR A 604 19.01 -14.38 -8.98
CA THR A 604 19.31 -15.16 -7.79
C THR A 604 18.00 -15.62 -7.13
N PRO A 605 17.74 -16.93 -6.99
CA PRO A 605 16.61 -17.41 -6.22
C PRO A 605 16.69 -16.95 -4.77
N VAL A 606 15.54 -16.61 -4.20
CA VAL A 606 15.39 -16.27 -2.78
C VAL A 606 15.46 -17.56 -1.97
N ASP A 607 16.38 -17.61 -1.03
CA ASP A 607 16.59 -18.75 -0.15
C ASP A 607 15.52 -18.81 0.96
N ARG A 608 15.45 -19.94 1.68
CA ARG A 608 14.46 -20.17 2.74
C ARG A 608 14.51 -19.09 3.81
N SER A 609 15.70 -18.61 4.14
CA SER A 609 15.93 -17.54 5.11
C SER A 609 15.36 -16.19 4.62
N GLY A 610 15.43 -15.91 3.32
CA GLY A 610 14.80 -14.74 2.70
C GLY A 610 13.28 -14.78 2.78
N ILE A 611 12.68 -15.96 2.55
CA ILE A 611 11.24 -16.15 2.69
C ILE A 611 10.80 -16.00 4.14
N GLU A 612 11.54 -16.55 5.09
CA GLU A 612 11.32 -16.35 6.54
C GLU A 612 11.34 -14.88 6.95
N ARG A 613 12.31 -14.11 6.45
CA ARG A 613 12.37 -12.66 6.72
C ARG A 613 11.17 -11.94 6.13
N ALA A 614 10.74 -12.31 4.92
CA ALA A 614 9.55 -11.73 4.30
C ALA A 614 8.28 -12.07 5.11
N ILE A 615 8.11 -13.32 5.53
CA ILE A 615 7.01 -13.75 6.42
C ILE A 615 7.04 -12.93 7.71
N ALA A 616 8.20 -12.82 8.36
CA ALA A 616 8.31 -12.14 9.64
C ALA A 616 7.94 -10.66 9.58
N LEU A 617 8.31 -9.98 8.49
CA LEU A 617 7.91 -8.59 8.25
C LEU A 617 6.39 -8.48 8.09
N THR A 618 5.79 -9.31 7.24
CA THR A 618 4.37 -9.21 6.90
C THR A 618 3.45 -9.70 8.01
N ALA A 619 3.73 -10.87 8.59
CA ALA A 619 2.99 -11.38 9.75
C ALA A 619 3.19 -10.49 10.98
N GLY A 620 4.36 -9.86 11.12
CA GLY A 620 4.61 -8.83 12.14
C GLY A 620 3.70 -7.60 11.97
N TYR A 621 3.52 -7.13 10.73
CA TYR A 621 2.60 -6.04 10.40
C TYR A 621 1.14 -6.39 10.73
N VAL A 622 0.65 -7.54 10.26
CA VAL A 622 -0.73 -7.98 10.49
C VAL A 622 -1.03 -8.12 11.99
N ASN A 623 -0.11 -8.74 12.75
CA ASN A 623 -0.24 -8.85 14.21
C ASN A 623 -0.18 -7.51 14.95
N ALA A 624 0.61 -6.55 14.45
CA ALA A 624 0.68 -5.23 15.05
C ALA A 624 -0.66 -4.49 14.93
N ASN A 625 -1.40 -4.64 13.82
CA ASN A 625 -2.74 -4.07 13.66
C ASN A 625 -3.75 -4.71 14.62
N SER A 626 -3.72 -6.05 14.77
CA SER A 626 -4.57 -6.76 15.75
C SER A 626 -4.44 -6.20 17.16
N ARG A 627 -3.19 -6.05 17.63
CA ARG A 627 -2.87 -5.57 19.00
C ARG A 627 -3.30 -4.13 19.27
N ARG A 628 -3.64 -3.38 18.23
CA ARG A 628 -4.08 -1.98 18.29
C ARG A 628 -5.60 -1.82 18.27
N GLY A 629 -6.34 -2.93 18.29
CA GLY A 629 -7.79 -2.95 18.38
C GLY A 629 -8.51 -2.95 17.02
N GLU A 630 -7.76 -3.06 15.91
CA GLU A 630 -8.34 -3.44 14.62
C GLU A 630 -8.55 -4.96 14.61
N ALA A 631 -9.72 -5.42 14.23
CA ALA A 631 -9.98 -6.85 14.21
C ALA A 631 -9.37 -7.50 12.97
N LEU A 632 -8.75 -8.67 13.16
CA LEU A 632 -8.26 -9.49 12.06
C LEU A 632 -9.41 -9.90 11.13
N SER A 633 -9.16 -9.84 9.82
CA SER A 633 -10.09 -10.39 8.83
C SER A 633 -9.96 -11.91 8.71
N ASP A 634 -10.92 -12.55 8.04
CA ASP A 634 -10.88 -13.99 7.74
C ASP A 634 -9.57 -14.39 7.02
N TRP A 635 -9.08 -13.52 6.13
CA TRP A 635 -7.85 -13.72 5.35
C TRP A 635 -6.59 -13.54 6.18
N ASP A 636 -6.58 -12.57 7.10
CA ASP A 636 -5.45 -12.37 8.01
C ASP A 636 -5.26 -13.59 8.92
N VAL A 637 -6.35 -14.10 9.49
CA VAL A 637 -6.31 -15.28 10.37
C VAL A 637 -5.83 -16.51 9.61
N PHE A 638 -6.32 -16.73 8.39
CA PHE A 638 -5.85 -17.84 7.55
C PHE A 638 -4.36 -17.69 7.20
N GLY A 639 -3.93 -16.53 6.69
CA GLY A 639 -2.55 -16.29 6.29
C GLY A 639 -1.56 -16.42 7.45
N LEU A 640 -1.90 -15.92 8.64
CA LEU A 640 -1.10 -16.09 9.85
C LEU A 640 -1.05 -17.56 10.29
N ASN A 641 -2.18 -18.29 10.22
CA ASN A 641 -2.22 -19.72 10.54
C ASN A 641 -1.30 -20.53 9.59
N ALA A 642 -1.35 -20.22 8.29
CA ALA A 642 -0.55 -20.85 7.26
C ALA A 642 0.96 -20.63 7.44
N CYS A 643 1.36 -19.48 8.00
CA CYS A 643 2.77 -19.19 8.32
C CYS A 643 3.29 -20.03 9.50
N GLY A 644 2.43 -20.42 10.43
CA GLY A 644 2.79 -21.24 11.60
C GLY A 644 2.12 -20.79 12.90
N PRO A 645 2.07 -21.68 13.92
CA PRO A 645 1.38 -21.41 15.19
C PRO A 645 1.98 -20.25 16.00
N GLU A 646 3.23 -19.87 15.74
CA GLU A 646 3.87 -18.72 16.38
C GLU A 646 3.35 -17.36 15.89
N TRP A 647 2.73 -17.31 14.70
CA TRP A 647 2.25 -16.09 14.08
C TRP A 647 0.79 -15.76 14.39
N LEU A 648 0.02 -16.71 14.93
CA LEU A 648 -1.38 -16.51 15.32
C LEU A 648 -1.57 -16.85 16.82
N SER A 649 -1.57 -15.83 17.68
CA SER A 649 -1.61 -16.05 19.13
C SER A 649 -2.99 -16.55 19.62
N ALA A 650 -3.04 -17.15 20.81
CA ALA A 650 -4.33 -17.53 21.42
C ALA A 650 -5.28 -16.34 21.60
N ALA A 651 -4.76 -15.17 21.97
CA ALA A 651 -5.57 -13.97 22.15
C ALA A 651 -6.16 -13.46 20.83
N ASP A 652 -5.39 -13.53 19.73
CA ASP A 652 -5.85 -13.13 18.40
C ASP A 652 -6.96 -14.08 17.89
N ARG A 653 -6.81 -15.39 18.13
CA ARG A 653 -7.83 -16.41 17.83
C ARG A 653 -9.14 -16.14 18.58
N ASP A 654 -9.06 -15.98 19.90
CA ASP A 654 -10.23 -15.73 20.75
C ASP A 654 -10.91 -14.40 20.39
N GLY A 655 -10.12 -13.36 20.09
CA GLY A 655 -10.59 -12.05 19.66
C GLY A 655 -11.36 -12.11 18.34
N TYR A 656 -10.81 -12.79 17.34
CA TYR A 656 -11.46 -13.00 16.04
C TYR A 656 -12.78 -13.78 16.20
N LEU A 657 -12.76 -14.95 16.86
CA LEU A 657 -13.95 -15.78 17.05
C LEU A 657 -15.06 -15.03 17.81
N SER A 658 -14.70 -14.24 18.81
CA SER A 658 -15.65 -13.43 19.58
C SER A 658 -16.32 -12.36 18.71
N GLN A 659 -15.54 -11.65 17.89
CA GLN A 659 -16.08 -10.63 17.00
C GLN A 659 -16.97 -11.25 15.92
N LEU A 660 -16.52 -12.36 15.31
CA LEU A 660 -17.29 -13.07 14.31
C LEU A 660 -18.61 -13.61 14.90
N THR A 661 -18.59 -14.10 16.15
CA THR A 661 -19.79 -14.54 16.87
C THR A 661 -20.82 -13.41 17.00
N VAL A 662 -20.37 -12.20 17.33
CA VAL A 662 -21.26 -11.02 17.39
C VAL A 662 -21.85 -10.74 16.01
N LYS A 663 -21.01 -10.69 14.96
CA LYS A 663 -21.44 -10.44 13.58
C LYS A 663 -22.49 -11.46 13.12
N VAL A 664 -22.25 -12.75 13.35
CA VAL A 664 -23.17 -13.83 12.94
C VAL A 664 -24.49 -13.75 13.71
N ASN A 665 -24.47 -13.50 15.02
CA ASN A 665 -25.70 -13.33 15.80
C ASN A 665 -26.52 -12.10 15.37
N GLU A 666 -25.86 -10.99 15.01
CA GLU A 666 -26.54 -9.75 14.66
C GLU A 666 -27.06 -9.74 13.21
N SER A 667 -26.30 -10.29 12.28
CA SER A 667 -26.51 -10.10 10.84
C SER A 667 -26.43 -11.39 10.00
N GLY A 668 -26.15 -12.53 10.62
CA GLY A 668 -25.85 -13.78 9.91
C GLY A 668 -24.46 -13.78 9.25
N VAL A 669 -24.14 -14.91 8.60
CA VAL A 669 -22.84 -15.11 7.93
C VAL A 669 -22.72 -14.26 6.65
N GLY A 670 -23.79 -14.23 5.86
CA GLY A 670 -23.85 -13.59 4.55
C GLY A 670 -24.95 -14.20 3.68
N SER A 671 -25.04 -13.79 2.42
CA SER A 671 -26.02 -14.32 1.46
C SER A 671 -25.39 -15.15 0.35
N GLN A 672 -24.06 -15.09 0.19
CA GLN A 672 -23.34 -15.77 -0.88
C GLN A 672 -22.72 -17.09 -0.40
N LEU A 673 -22.45 -18.01 -1.33
CA LEU A 673 -21.79 -19.28 -1.00
C LEU A 673 -20.37 -19.00 -0.49
N THR A 674 -19.68 -18.06 -1.16
CA THR A 674 -18.31 -17.68 -0.82
C THR A 674 -18.21 -17.06 0.57
N ASP A 675 -19.29 -16.47 1.11
CA ASP A 675 -19.32 -16.01 2.50
C ASP A 675 -19.21 -17.18 3.47
N TYR A 676 -20.00 -18.25 3.27
CA TYR A 676 -19.93 -19.46 4.10
C TYR A 676 -18.58 -20.17 3.98
N ALA A 677 -18.03 -20.26 2.77
CA ALA A 677 -16.72 -20.87 2.54
C ALA A 677 -15.59 -20.10 3.24
N ARG A 678 -15.52 -18.78 3.03
CA ARG A 678 -14.53 -17.91 3.66
C ARG A 678 -14.62 -17.95 5.18
N VAL A 679 -15.83 -17.83 5.73
CA VAL A 679 -16.04 -17.84 7.19
C VAL A 679 -15.70 -19.21 7.78
N SER A 680 -16.00 -20.31 7.10
CA SER A 680 -15.57 -21.66 7.54
C SER A 680 -14.05 -21.76 7.66
N LEU A 681 -13.31 -21.27 6.67
CA LEU A 681 -11.84 -21.26 6.69
C LEU A 681 -11.27 -20.37 7.81
N GLY A 682 -11.86 -19.19 8.04
CA GLY A 682 -11.47 -18.31 9.14
C GLY A 682 -11.72 -18.92 10.52
N VAL A 683 -12.90 -19.53 10.72
CA VAL A 683 -13.26 -20.27 11.95
C VAL A 683 -12.28 -21.40 12.21
N LEU A 684 -12.00 -22.24 11.21
CA LEU A 684 -11.01 -23.31 11.30
C LEU A 684 -9.62 -22.78 11.65
N SER A 685 -9.18 -21.72 10.97
CA SER A 685 -7.85 -21.12 11.18
C SER A 685 -7.67 -20.56 12.58
N ALA A 686 -8.75 -20.07 13.20
CA ALA A 686 -8.77 -19.65 14.60
C ALA A 686 -8.97 -20.82 15.60
N GLY A 687 -9.20 -22.04 15.13
CA GLY A 687 -9.43 -23.22 15.96
C GLY A 687 -10.88 -23.39 16.46
N GLY A 688 -11.84 -22.67 15.88
CA GLY A 688 -13.26 -22.90 16.09
C GLY A 688 -13.82 -24.03 15.21
N ASP A 689 -15.01 -24.51 15.53
CA ASP A 689 -15.67 -25.60 14.80
C ASP A 689 -16.71 -25.07 13.79
N PRO A 690 -16.51 -25.23 12.46
CA PRO A 690 -17.48 -24.82 11.46
C PRO A 690 -18.71 -25.75 11.36
N TYR A 691 -18.71 -26.93 12.00
CA TYR A 691 -19.89 -27.79 12.11
C TYR A 691 -20.94 -27.25 13.10
N ASP A 692 -20.50 -26.47 14.09
CA ASP A 692 -21.37 -25.84 15.08
C ASP A 692 -20.79 -24.47 15.49
N PHE A 693 -20.86 -23.51 14.58
CA PHE A 693 -20.47 -22.13 14.87
C PHE A 693 -21.72 -21.30 15.16
N VAL A 694 -21.92 -20.95 16.44
CA VAL A 694 -23.07 -20.14 16.90
C VAL A 694 -24.42 -20.82 16.60
N GLY A 695 -24.48 -22.15 16.71
CA GLY A 695 -25.68 -22.93 16.42
C GLY A 695 -25.96 -23.11 14.92
N GLU A 696 -25.04 -22.71 14.04
CA GLU A 696 -25.11 -22.96 12.60
C GLU A 696 -24.01 -23.92 12.13
N ASN A 697 -24.40 -24.91 11.33
CA ASN A 697 -23.46 -25.76 10.58
C ASN A 697 -23.12 -25.09 9.25
N LEU A 698 -21.97 -24.42 9.19
CA LEU A 698 -21.54 -23.63 8.04
C LEU A 698 -21.24 -24.52 6.82
N LEU A 699 -20.73 -25.74 7.05
CA LEU A 699 -20.40 -26.69 5.98
C LEU A 699 -21.67 -27.24 5.33
N GLN A 700 -22.71 -27.54 6.12
CA GLN A 700 -24.03 -27.91 5.62
C GLN A 700 -24.61 -26.80 4.73
N LYS A 701 -24.43 -25.53 5.10
CA LYS A 701 -24.86 -24.39 4.27
C LYS A 701 -24.18 -24.36 2.91
N ILE A 702 -22.90 -24.74 2.82
CA ILE A 702 -22.17 -24.87 1.56
C ILE A 702 -22.73 -26.04 0.74
N MET A 703 -22.90 -27.20 1.37
CA MET A 703 -23.36 -28.44 0.72
C MET A 703 -24.79 -28.32 0.16
N ASP A 704 -25.69 -27.64 0.88
CA ASP A 704 -27.08 -27.42 0.49
C ASP A 704 -27.30 -26.17 -0.38
N TYR A 705 -26.27 -25.35 -0.60
CA TYR A 705 -26.43 -24.03 -1.20
C TYR A 705 -27.10 -24.13 -2.59
N PRO A 706 -28.15 -23.34 -2.87
CA PRO A 706 -29.09 -23.62 -3.95
C PRO A 706 -28.56 -23.32 -5.36
N SER A 707 -27.42 -22.66 -5.53
CA SER A 707 -26.91 -22.32 -6.86
C SER A 707 -25.42 -21.99 -6.85
N LEU A 708 -24.69 -22.45 -7.86
CA LEU A 708 -23.32 -22.04 -8.17
C LEU A 708 -23.26 -20.89 -9.20
N SER A 709 -24.34 -20.12 -9.34
CA SER A 709 -24.45 -18.99 -10.29
C SER A 709 -23.48 -17.83 -10.03
N GLN A 710 -22.75 -17.86 -8.91
CA GLN A 710 -21.59 -16.99 -8.64
C GLN A 710 -20.37 -17.34 -9.53
N GLY A 711 -20.48 -18.36 -10.39
CA GLY A 711 -19.45 -18.76 -11.34
C GLY A 711 -18.45 -19.73 -10.75
N ILE A 712 -17.28 -19.82 -11.38
CA ILE A 712 -16.20 -20.72 -10.96
C ILE A 712 -15.72 -20.45 -9.52
N ASN A 713 -15.75 -19.18 -9.08
CA ASN A 713 -15.27 -18.77 -7.77
C ASN A 713 -16.02 -19.47 -6.62
N ALA A 714 -17.33 -19.70 -6.77
CA ALA A 714 -18.09 -20.46 -5.78
C ALA A 714 -17.68 -21.94 -5.73
N GLY A 715 -17.41 -22.55 -6.88
CA GLY A 715 -16.94 -23.94 -6.95
C GLY A 715 -15.59 -24.13 -6.26
N ILE A 716 -14.65 -23.21 -6.53
CA ILE A 716 -13.31 -23.17 -5.93
C ILE A 716 -13.39 -23.08 -4.41
N TRP A 717 -14.03 -22.04 -3.87
CA TRP A 717 -14.06 -21.82 -2.42
C TRP A 717 -14.89 -22.87 -1.68
N ALA A 718 -15.96 -23.40 -2.27
CA ALA A 718 -16.72 -24.51 -1.69
C ALA A 718 -15.82 -25.74 -1.48
N LEU A 719 -15.07 -26.12 -2.53
CA LEU A 719 -14.22 -27.31 -2.48
C LEU A 719 -13.10 -27.15 -1.45
N ILE A 720 -12.43 -25.98 -1.44
CA ILE A 720 -11.38 -25.66 -0.47
C ILE A 720 -11.92 -25.71 0.96
N ALA A 721 -13.09 -25.10 1.23
CA ALA A 721 -13.65 -25.08 2.58
C ALA A 721 -14.02 -26.47 3.09
N LEU A 722 -14.63 -27.32 2.25
CA LEU A 722 -15.00 -28.68 2.62
C LEU A 722 -13.76 -29.57 2.84
N ASP A 723 -12.75 -29.45 1.99
CA ASP A 723 -11.52 -30.24 2.12
C ASP A 723 -10.62 -29.75 3.25
N GLY A 724 -10.49 -28.44 3.42
CA GLY A 724 -9.75 -27.84 4.54
C GLY A 724 -10.36 -28.17 5.91
N ALA A 725 -11.69 -28.33 5.98
CA ALA A 725 -12.40 -28.79 7.17
C ALA A 725 -12.29 -30.30 7.42
N GLY A 726 -11.79 -31.08 6.46
CA GLY A 726 -11.89 -32.55 6.50
C GLY A 726 -13.36 -33.02 6.49
N ALA A 727 -14.25 -32.27 5.83
CA ALA A 727 -15.68 -32.49 5.94
C ALA A 727 -16.11 -33.86 5.40
N ILE A 728 -17.02 -34.50 6.13
CA ILE A 728 -17.82 -35.61 5.62
C ILE A 728 -18.81 -35.01 4.62
N VAL A 729 -18.54 -35.21 3.32
CA VAL A 729 -19.36 -34.71 2.20
C VAL A 729 -20.03 -35.89 1.51
N PRO A 730 -21.33 -36.05 1.71
CA PRO A 730 -22.14 -37.03 0.99
C PRO A 730 -22.15 -36.93 -0.54
N SER A 731 -22.31 -38.05 -1.25
CA SER A 731 -22.18 -38.21 -2.72
C SER A 731 -23.21 -37.51 -3.64
N GLN A 732 -23.86 -36.48 -3.15
CA GLN A 732 -25.28 -36.22 -3.45
C GLN A 732 -25.79 -34.94 -2.79
N ALA A 733 -25.02 -34.44 -1.83
CA ALA A 733 -24.93 -33.05 -1.55
C ALA A 733 -25.00 -32.34 -2.89
N LYS A 734 -25.82 -31.31 -2.95
CA LYS A 734 -25.93 -30.54 -4.17
C LYS A 734 -24.55 -30.05 -4.63
N ASN A 735 -23.72 -29.66 -3.67
CA ASN A 735 -22.35 -29.24 -3.88
C ASN A 735 -21.37 -30.28 -3.29
N ASN A 736 -21.45 -31.54 -3.74
CA ASN A 736 -20.48 -32.59 -3.38
C ASN A 736 -19.13 -32.41 -4.09
N ARG A 737 -18.09 -33.14 -3.67
CA ARG A 737 -16.73 -33.04 -4.24
C ARG A 737 -16.70 -33.27 -5.75
N GLU A 738 -17.34 -34.33 -6.26
CA GLU A 738 -17.36 -34.62 -7.69
C GLU A 738 -18.05 -33.50 -8.50
N ALA A 739 -19.17 -32.99 -8.00
CA ALA A 739 -19.93 -31.90 -8.62
C ALA A 739 -19.14 -30.59 -8.63
N LEU A 740 -18.42 -30.27 -7.56
CA LEU A 740 -17.58 -29.08 -7.46
C LEU A 740 -16.36 -29.18 -8.37
N ILE A 741 -15.67 -30.33 -8.40
CA ILE A 741 -14.55 -30.60 -9.32
C ILE A 741 -15.02 -30.46 -10.76
N GLN A 742 -16.15 -31.10 -11.12
CA GLN A 742 -16.70 -31.02 -12.46
C GLN A 742 -17.10 -29.60 -12.82
N HIS A 743 -17.72 -28.85 -11.90
CA HIS A 743 -18.04 -27.43 -12.10
C HIS A 743 -16.79 -26.60 -12.40
N ILE A 744 -15.68 -26.80 -11.68
CA ILE A 744 -14.42 -26.10 -11.96
C ILE A 744 -13.89 -26.48 -13.36
N LEU A 745 -13.88 -27.78 -13.70
CA LEU A 745 -13.43 -28.25 -15.02
C LEU A 745 -14.30 -27.72 -16.17
N ASP A 746 -15.62 -27.64 -15.97
CA ASP A 746 -16.56 -27.13 -16.98
C ASP A 746 -16.43 -25.62 -17.23
N HIS A 747 -15.86 -24.87 -16.28
CA HIS A 747 -15.59 -23.43 -16.41
C HIS A 747 -14.20 -23.13 -17.00
N ARG A 748 -13.50 -24.16 -17.49
CA ARG A 748 -12.19 -24.00 -18.13
C ARG A 748 -12.30 -23.21 -19.43
N VAL A 749 -11.33 -22.35 -19.68
CA VAL A 749 -11.19 -21.57 -20.90
C VAL A 749 -9.79 -21.72 -21.48
N GLN A 750 -9.72 -22.37 -22.66
CA GLN A 750 -8.45 -22.74 -23.28
C GLN A 750 -7.57 -23.55 -22.29
N GLU A 751 -6.31 -23.16 -22.11
CA GLU A 751 -5.38 -23.85 -21.23
C GLU A 751 -5.61 -23.55 -19.73
N GLY A 752 -6.37 -22.50 -19.38
CA GLY A 752 -6.57 -22.03 -17.98
C GLY A 752 -8.03 -21.74 -17.61
N TRP A 753 -8.24 -20.82 -16.67
CA TRP A 753 -9.56 -20.43 -16.15
C TRP A 753 -9.74 -18.91 -16.08
N SER A 754 -10.99 -18.44 -16.10
CA SER A 754 -11.32 -17.01 -15.97
C SER A 754 -12.62 -16.81 -15.19
N TYR A 755 -12.83 -15.60 -14.66
CA TYR A 755 -13.96 -15.34 -13.77
C TYR A 755 -15.30 -15.25 -14.51
N SER A 756 -15.33 -14.59 -15.66
CA SER A 756 -16.54 -14.24 -16.41
C SER A 756 -16.71 -14.98 -17.74
N GLY A 757 -15.82 -15.94 -18.04
CA GLY A 757 -15.73 -16.60 -19.34
C GLY A 757 -15.00 -15.71 -20.37
N GLY A 758 -14.12 -16.31 -21.19
CA GLY A 758 -13.27 -15.55 -22.12
C GLY A 758 -11.91 -16.20 -22.35
N LEU A 759 -10.85 -15.39 -22.31
CA LEU A 759 -9.47 -15.88 -22.27
C LEU A 759 -9.10 -16.28 -20.83
N PRO A 760 -8.16 -17.22 -20.63
CA PRO A 760 -7.62 -17.53 -19.31
C PRO A 760 -6.97 -16.31 -18.63
N GLU A 761 -7.11 -16.23 -17.31
CA GLU A 761 -6.60 -15.17 -16.43
C GLU A 761 -5.75 -15.79 -15.32
N VAL A 762 -4.72 -15.07 -14.86
CA VAL A 762 -3.77 -15.62 -13.87
C VAL A 762 -4.45 -15.94 -12.54
N ASP A 763 -5.32 -15.04 -12.07
CA ASP A 763 -5.91 -15.15 -10.72
C ASP A 763 -6.76 -16.42 -10.63
N MET A 764 -7.72 -16.57 -11.55
CA MET A 764 -8.62 -17.73 -11.55
C MET A 764 -7.90 -19.03 -11.90
N THR A 765 -6.85 -18.97 -12.74
CA THR A 765 -6.03 -20.15 -13.05
C THR A 765 -5.25 -20.62 -11.84
N GLY A 766 -4.62 -19.70 -11.09
CA GLY A 766 -3.97 -20.00 -9.82
C GLY A 766 -4.94 -20.60 -8.80
N MET A 767 -6.12 -19.97 -8.66
CA MET A 767 -7.19 -20.42 -7.78
C MET A 767 -7.72 -21.82 -8.09
N ALA A 768 -7.99 -22.12 -9.36
CA ALA A 768 -8.43 -23.44 -9.78
C ALA A 768 -7.34 -24.50 -9.54
N LEU A 769 -6.06 -24.17 -9.79
CA LEU A 769 -4.94 -25.09 -9.58
C LEU A 769 -4.85 -25.56 -8.12
N TYR A 770 -4.82 -24.66 -7.14
CA TYR A 770 -4.66 -25.11 -5.75
C TYR A 770 -5.93 -25.77 -5.18
N ALA A 771 -7.13 -25.40 -5.65
CA ALA A 771 -8.37 -26.10 -5.29
C ALA A 771 -8.41 -27.55 -5.82
N LEU A 772 -7.89 -27.77 -7.02
CA LEU A 772 -7.84 -29.09 -7.65
C LEU A 772 -6.61 -29.92 -7.25
N ALA A 773 -5.63 -29.33 -6.57
CA ALA A 773 -4.38 -29.99 -6.22
C ALA A 773 -4.56 -31.31 -5.43
N PRO A 774 -5.52 -31.48 -4.49
CA PRO A 774 -5.77 -32.78 -3.84
C PRO A 774 -6.20 -33.90 -4.80
N TYR A 775 -6.72 -33.53 -5.98
CA TYR A 775 -7.32 -34.42 -6.97
C TYR A 775 -6.46 -34.58 -8.24
N ARG A 776 -5.23 -34.06 -8.24
CA ARG A 776 -4.30 -34.06 -9.39
C ARG A 776 -3.95 -35.42 -9.98
N ASP A 777 -4.26 -36.52 -9.29
CA ASP A 777 -4.09 -37.88 -9.82
C ASP A 777 -5.28 -38.34 -10.69
N MET A 778 -6.41 -37.62 -10.63
CA MET A 778 -7.53 -37.85 -11.55
C MET A 778 -7.13 -37.44 -12.97
N PRO A 779 -7.31 -38.30 -14.00
CA PRO A 779 -6.79 -38.03 -15.34
C PRO A 779 -7.22 -36.69 -15.94
N ALA A 780 -8.49 -36.30 -15.77
CA ALA A 780 -9.02 -35.04 -16.29
C ALA A 780 -8.43 -33.82 -15.56
N VAL A 781 -8.30 -33.90 -14.24
CA VAL A 781 -7.69 -32.85 -13.41
C VAL A 781 -6.21 -32.70 -13.74
N LYS A 782 -5.49 -33.82 -13.86
CA LYS A 782 -4.08 -33.85 -14.21
C LYS A 782 -3.80 -33.13 -15.53
N ALA A 783 -4.52 -33.51 -16.59
CA ALA A 783 -4.35 -32.92 -17.90
C ALA A 783 -4.64 -31.41 -17.89
N ALA A 784 -5.73 -30.99 -17.23
CA ALA A 784 -6.09 -29.58 -17.13
C ALA A 784 -5.06 -28.76 -16.33
N GLY A 785 -4.53 -29.31 -15.23
CA GLY A 785 -3.54 -28.63 -14.40
C GLY A 785 -2.17 -28.50 -15.06
N GLU A 786 -1.68 -29.54 -15.74
CA GLU A 786 -0.40 -29.49 -16.46
C GLU A 786 -0.42 -28.44 -17.58
N GLU A 787 -1.51 -28.36 -18.34
CA GLU A 787 -1.71 -27.33 -19.37
C GLU A 787 -1.78 -25.91 -18.77
N ALA A 788 -2.49 -25.73 -17.66
CA ALA A 788 -2.62 -24.45 -16.97
C ALA A 788 -1.29 -23.93 -16.40
N ILE A 789 -0.46 -24.83 -15.85
CA ILE A 789 0.89 -24.50 -15.39
C ILE A 789 1.78 -24.04 -16.55
N GLY A 790 1.72 -24.75 -17.68
CA GLY A 790 2.41 -24.35 -18.90
C GLY A 790 2.00 -22.96 -19.35
N TRP A 791 0.69 -22.69 -19.38
CA TRP A 791 0.14 -21.38 -19.72
C TRP A 791 0.59 -20.26 -18.76
N LEU A 792 0.62 -20.51 -17.44
CA LEU A 792 1.15 -19.54 -16.47
C LEU A 792 2.63 -19.22 -16.74
N SER A 793 3.44 -20.23 -17.06
CA SER A 793 4.85 -20.02 -17.42
C SER A 793 4.98 -19.14 -18.67
N GLU A 794 4.17 -19.38 -19.70
CA GLU A 794 4.21 -18.62 -20.95
C GLU A 794 3.69 -17.18 -20.79
N ASN A 795 2.75 -16.94 -19.88
CA ASN A 795 2.15 -15.62 -19.61
C ASN A 795 2.85 -14.82 -18.50
N GLN A 796 3.94 -15.35 -17.92
CA GLN A 796 4.79 -14.60 -16.99
C GLN A 796 5.65 -13.57 -17.73
N LEU A 797 5.68 -12.33 -17.22
CA LEU A 797 6.44 -11.23 -17.81
C LEU A 797 7.96 -11.37 -17.62
N SER A 798 8.73 -10.61 -18.41
CA SER A 798 10.21 -10.68 -18.42
C SER A 798 10.89 -10.45 -17.06
N ASP A 799 10.22 -9.76 -16.13
CA ASP A 799 10.64 -9.49 -14.75
C ASP A 799 10.04 -10.45 -13.71
N GLY A 800 9.39 -11.51 -14.17
CA GLY A 800 8.80 -12.54 -13.34
C GLY A 800 7.38 -12.22 -12.87
N LYS A 801 6.84 -11.03 -13.18
CA LYS A 801 5.51 -10.59 -12.72
C LYS A 801 4.36 -11.24 -13.48
N PHE A 802 3.20 -11.18 -12.85
CA PHE A 802 1.92 -11.65 -13.38
C PHE A 802 0.89 -10.53 -13.35
N GLY A 803 -0.14 -10.67 -14.18
CA GLY A 803 -1.26 -9.75 -14.20
C GLY A 803 -2.55 -10.38 -14.69
N SER A 804 -3.66 -9.83 -14.23
CA SER A 804 -5.03 -10.14 -14.65
C SER A 804 -5.78 -8.83 -14.86
N TRP A 805 -6.88 -8.85 -15.62
CA TRP A 805 -7.75 -7.67 -15.82
C TRP A 805 -7.03 -6.42 -16.37
N GLY A 806 -5.96 -6.62 -17.14
CA GLY A 806 -5.16 -5.53 -17.72
C GLY A 806 -4.21 -4.84 -16.73
N SER A 807 -4.01 -5.39 -15.53
CA SER A 807 -3.13 -4.85 -14.50
C SER A 807 -2.12 -5.89 -14.01
N VAL A 808 -0.85 -5.49 -13.89
CA VAL A 808 0.24 -6.33 -13.36
C VAL A 808 0.39 -6.07 -11.88
N ASN A 809 -0.06 -7.01 -11.04
CA ASN A 809 -0.31 -6.76 -9.62
C ASN A 809 0.17 -7.90 -8.70
N CYS A 810 0.22 -7.63 -7.40
CA CYS A 810 0.70 -8.54 -6.37
C CYS A 810 -0.20 -9.76 -6.19
N GLU A 811 -1.51 -9.57 -6.24
CA GLU A 811 -2.53 -10.61 -6.06
C GLU A 811 -2.41 -11.66 -7.15
N SER A 812 -2.25 -11.24 -8.41
CA SER A 812 -1.98 -12.15 -9.53
C SER A 812 -0.69 -12.95 -9.32
N ALA A 813 0.37 -12.32 -8.80
CA ALA A 813 1.60 -13.04 -8.47
C ALA A 813 1.38 -14.04 -7.32
N ALA A 814 0.63 -13.66 -6.29
CA ALA A 814 0.30 -14.50 -5.15
C ALA A 814 -0.53 -15.74 -5.58
N GLN A 815 -1.61 -15.54 -6.34
CA GLN A 815 -2.47 -16.62 -6.82
C GLN A 815 -1.72 -17.58 -7.75
N ALA A 816 -0.88 -17.07 -8.66
CA ALA A 816 -0.03 -17.90 -9.50
C ALA A 816 0.91 -18.76 -8.67
N ILE A 817 1.63 -18.16 -7.72
CA ILE A 817 2.59 -18.86 -6.86
C ILE A 817 1.91 -19.95 -6.05
N MET A 818 0.77 -19.67 -5.43
CA MET A 818 0.01 -20.64 -4.65
C MET A 818 -0.45 -21.83 -5.50
N GLY A 819 -0.93 -21.57 -6.72
CA GLY A 819 -1.27 -22.63 -7.68
C GLY A 819 -0.06 -23.47 -8.09
N ILE A 820 1.07 -22.83 -8.43
CA ILE A 820 2.31 -23.47 -8.87
C ILE A 820 2.88 -24.38 -7.76
N THR A 821 2.98 -23.86 -6.54
CA THR A 821 3.55 -24.59 -5.39
C THR A 821 2.66 -25.74 -4.94
N ALA A 822 1.33 -25.61 -5.03
CA ALA A 822 0.39 -26.70 -4.73
C ALA A 822 0.52 -27.91 -5.66
N TRP A 823 1.00 -27.68 -6.89
CA TRP A 823 1.30 -28.73 -7.87
C TRP A 823 2.74 -29.28 -7.78
N GLY A 824 3.51 -28.83 -6.78
CA GLY A 824 4.87 -29.31 -6.55
C GLY A 824 5.89 -28.80 -7.56
N ILE A 825 5.65 -27.62 -8.14
CA ILE A 825 6.56 -26.97 -9.07
C ILE A 825 7.22 -25.79 -8.39
N ASP A 826 8.52 -25.63 -8.64
CA ASP A 826 9.30 -24.53 -8.07
C ASP A 826 8.98 -23.20 -8.79
N PRO A 827 8.39 -22.20 -8.09
CA PRO A 827 8.12 -20.87 -8.67
C PRO A 827 9.40 -20.08 -8.98
N GLN A 828 10.57 -20.58 -8.57
CA GLN A 828 11.90 -20.04 -8.89
C GLN A 828 12.68 -20.93 -9.86
N GLY A 829 12.08 -22.03 -10.31
CA GLY A 829 12.69 -22.97 -11.23
C GLY A 829 12.81 -22.43 -12.66
N PRO A 830 13.41 -23.20 -13.59
CA PRO A 830 13.62 -22.78 -14.98
C PRO A 830 12.34 -22.38 -15.72
N ALA A 831 11.19 -23.00 -15.39
CA ALA A 831 9.90 -22.67 -16.00
C ALA A 831 9.42 -21.26 -15.61
N PHE A 832 9.78 -20.77 -14.42
CA PHE A 832 9.26 -19.52 -13.86
C PHE A 832 10.34 -18.46 -13.61
N THR A 833 11.52 -18.65 -14.21
CA THR A 833 12.61 -17.68 -14.22
C THR A 833 12.75 -17.05 -15.60
N LYS A 834 12.59 -15.72 -15.66
CA LYS A 834 12.68 -14.91 -16.88
C LYS A 834 13.92 -14.01 -16.83
N SER A 835 14.15 -13.23 -17.89
CA SER A 835 15.39 -12.46 -18.10
C SER A 835 15.71 -11.42 -17.03
N LYS A 836 14.73 -10.96 -16.24
CA LYS A 836 14.89 -9.89 -15.23
C LYS A 836 14.41 -10.30 -13.83
N GLY A 837 13.74 -11.44 -13.68
CA GLY A 837 13.20 -11.92 -12.41
C GLY A 837 12.52 -13.28 -12.52
N ASN A 838 12.16 -13.86 -11.39
CA ASN A 838 11.33 -15.06 -11.24
C ASN A 838 10.05 -14.73 -10.44
N ALA A 839 9.12 -15.68 -10.32
CA ALA A 839 7.83 -15.43 -9.68
C ALA A 839 7.97 -14.94 -8.22
N VAL A 840 8.90 -15.51 -7.46
CA VAL A 840 9.12 -15.14 -6.05
C VAL A 840 9.76 -13.76 -5.92
N THR A 841 10.79 -13.45 -6.72
CA THR A 841 11.38 -12.10 -6.74
C THR A 841 10.38 -11.05 -7.20
N ALA A 842 9.44 -11.42 -8.08
CA ALA A 842 8.36 -10.55 -8.50
C ALA A 842 7.37 -10.27 -7.37
N LEU A 843 6.92 -11.30 -6.63
CA LEU A 843 6.08 -11.13 -5.44
C LEU A 843 6.76 -10.20 -4.42
N LEU A 844 8.02 -10.49 -4.06
CA LEU A 844 8.76 -9.69 -3.08
C LEU A 844 9.03 -8.25 -3.54
N SER A 845 9.00 -7.97 -4.85
CA SER A 845 9.10 -6.60 -5.36
C SER A 845 7.93 -5.69 -4.95
N TYR A 846 6.80 -6.29 -4.54
CA TYR A 846 5.64 -5.59 -4.00
C TYR A 846 5.72 -5.38 -2.48
N GLN A 847 6.61 -6.10 -1.78
CA GLN A 847 6.77 -6.00 -0.33
C GLN A 847 7.48 -4.70 0.07
N MET A 848 6.90 -3.97 1.01
CA MET A 848 7.49 -2.78 1.61
C MET A 848 8.30 -3.13 2.86
N ALA A 849 9.17 -2.21 3.30
CA ALA A 849 9.93 -2.38 4.54
C ALA A 849 9.02 -2.56 5.79
N SER A 850 7.80 -2.02 5.73
CA SER A 850 6.78 -2.19 6.76
C SER A 850 6.17 -3.60 6.83
N GLY A 851 6.43 -4.47 5.83
CA GLY A 851 5.77 -5.77 5.69
C GLY A 851 4.48 -5.73 4.86
N VAL A 852 3.96 -4.55 4.53
CA VAL A 852 2.78 -4.37 3.67
C VAL A 852 3.13 -4.68 2.22
N PHE A 853 2.21 -5.29 1.48
CA PHE A 853 2.32 -5.46 0.04
C PHE A 853 1.49 -4.40 -0.71
N LYS A 854 2.05 -3.91 -1.83
CA LYS A 854 1.33 -3.04 -2.77
C LYS A 854 0.51 -3.89 -3.74
N HIS A 855 -0.68 -3.45 -4.12
CA HIS A 855 -1.44 -4.03 -5.24
C HIS A 855 -0.66 -3.84 -6.55
N VAL A 856 -0.37 -2.58 -6.88
CA VAL A 856 0.47 -2.17 -8.01
C VAL A 856 1.60 -1.27 -7.49
N ASP A 857 1.51 0.03 -7.77
CA ASP A 857 2.24 1.10 -7.08
C ASP A 857 1.44 1.75 -5.94
N THR A 858 0.20 1.31 -5.74
CA THR A 858 -0.65 1.71 -4.62
C THR A 858 -0.64 0.66 -3.53
N ILE A 859 -0.63 1.11 -2.28
CA ILE A 859 -0.80 0.22 -1.13
C ILE A 859 -2.25 -0.27 -1.11
N ASP A 860 -2.44 -1.58 -1.07
CA ASP A 860 -3.72 -2.21 -0.75
C ASP A 860 -3.49 -3.25 0.35
N ALA A 861 -3.48 -2.78 1.59
CA ALA A 861 -3.29 -3.67 2.73
C ALA A 861 -4.51 -4.59 2.98
N TYR A 862 -5.63 -4.37 2.30
CA TYR A 862 -6.85 -5.16 2.51
C TYR A 862 -6.85 -6.45 1.68
N MET A 863 -6.27 -6.45 0.47
CA MET A 863 -6.22 -7.63 -0.40
C MET A 863 -4.80 -8.09 -0.73
N ALA A 864 -3.90 -7.18 -1.11
CA ALA A 864 -2.54 -7.56 -1.53
C ALA A 864 -1.74 -8.16 -0.37
N THR A 865 -1.80 -7.55 0.82
CA THR A 865 -1.06 -8.06 2.00
C THR A 865 -1.55 -9.43 2.45
N PRO A 866 -2.87 -9.70 2.65
CA PRO A 866 -3.34 -11.02 3.03
C PRO A 866 -2.99 -12.11 2.00
N GLN A 867 -3.20 -11.87 0.70
CA GLN A 867 -2.86 -12.87 -0.32
C GLN A 867 -1.35 -13.09 -0.44
N ALA A 868 -0.53 -12.04 -0.28
CA ALA A 868 0.92 -12.17 -0.32
C ALA A 868 1.45 -12.98 0.88
N VAL A 869 0.88 -12.82 2.08
CA VAL A 869 1.30 -13.63 3.23
C VAL A 869 0.93 -15.11 3.05
N GLU A 870 -0.22 -15.40 2.43
CA GLU A 870 -0.60 -16.76 2.02
C GLU A 870 0.39 -17.34 1.00
N ALA A 871 0.77 -16.56 -0.01
CA ALA A 871 1.75 -16.99 -1.01
C ALA A 871 3.15 -17.21 -0.40
N LEU A 872 3.58 -16.38 0.55
CA LEU A 872 4.83 -16.58 1.29
C LEU A 872 4.80 -17.87 2.11
N ALA A 873 3.69 -18.14 2.80
CA ALA A 873 3.49 -19.41 3.50
C ALA A 873 3.53 -20.60 2.55
N ALA A 874 2.89 -20.50 1.38
CA ALA A 874 2.91 -21.53 0.34
C ALA A 874 4.32 -21.79 -0.21
N ILE A 875 5.13 -20.74 -0.41
CA ILE A 875 6.54 -20.89 -0.82
C ILE A 875 7.32 -21.62 0.28
N ALA A 876 7.18 -21.22 1.53
CA ALA A 876 7.85 -21.84 2.67
C ALA A 876 7.51 -23.34 2.79
N ASP A 877 6.22 -23.68 2.74
CA ASP A 877 5.74 -25.07 2.82
C ASP A 877 6.23 -25.90 1.62
N PHE A 878 6.26 -25.32 0.42
CA PHE A 878 6.86 -25.96 -0.76
C PHE A 878 8.36 -26.21 -0.60
N MET A 879 9.12 -25.24 -0.08
CA MET A 879 10.56 -25.41 0.13
C MET A 879 10.86 -26.51 1.15
N ASP A 880 9.97 -26.70 2.13
CA ASP A 880 10.13 -27.69 3.19
C ASP A 880 9.65 -29.09 2.75
N ASN A 881 8.59 -29.18 1.94
CA ASN A 881 7.89 -30.44 1.63
C ASN A 881 7.85 -30.82 0.14
N GLY A 882 8.37 -29.99 -0.75
CA GLY A 882 8.31 -30.17 -2.22
C GLY A 882 6.94 -29.93 -2.84
N ARG A 883 5.95 -29.49 -2.04
CA ARG A 883 4.57 -29.13 -2.41
C ARG A 883 3.97 -28.29 -1.30
N SER A 884 3.06 -27.37 -1.65
CA SER A 884 2.31 -26.58 -0.68
C SER A 884 0.91 -27.17 -0.45
N ASP A 885 0.52 -27.36 0.80
CA ASP A 885 -0.86 -27.74 1.18
C ASP A 885 -1.47 -26.86 2.28
N ILE A 886 -1.08 -25.58 2.32
CA ILE A 886 -1.50 -24.61 3.35
C ILE A 886 -3.02 -24.52 3.62
N TYR A 887 -3.89 -24.70 2.61
CA TYR A 887 -5.36 -24.71 2.81
C TYR A 887 -5.89 -26.01 3.44
N TYR A 888 -5.10 -27.09 3.41
CA TYR A 888 -5.49 -28.44 3.87
C TYR A 888 -4.72 -28.86 5.13
N LYS A 889 -3.91 -27.95 5.69
CA LYS A 889 -3.04 -28.17 6.86
C LYS A 889 -3.22 -27.05 7.88
N ILE A 890 -4.47 -26.76 8.24
CA ILE A 890 -4.79 -25.75 9.25
C ILE A 890 -4.25 -26.23 10.61
N THR A 891 -3.34 -25.43 11.19
CA THR A 891 -2.53 -25.83 12.36
C THR A 891 -3.27 -25.70 13.69
N ALA A 892 -4.34 -24.90 13.72
CA ALA A 892 -5.26 -24.85 14.85
C ALA A 892 -6.25 -25.99 14.67
N VAL A 893 -6.10 -27.05 15.47
CA VAL A 893 -6.94 -28.25 15.36
C VAL A 893 -8.28 -27.96 16.03
N PRO A 894 -9.39 -27.72 15.30
CA PRO A 894 -10.72 -27.84 15.90
C PRO A 894 -10.90 -29.26 16.45
N PRO A 895 -11.81 -29.50 17.40
CA PRO A 895 -12.17 -30.87 17.72
C PRO A 895 -12.53 -31.58 16.41
N ALA A 896 -11.90 -32.74 16.16
CA ALA A 896 -12.23 -33.54 14.99
C ALA A 896 -13.76 -33.73 14.97
N PRO A 897 -14.42 -33.59 13.80
CA PRO A 897 -15.85 -33.85 13.70
C PRO A 897 -16.12 -35.18 14.40
N GLU A 898 -17.10 -35.19 15.29
CA GLU A 898 -17.26 -36.29 16.25
C GLU A 898 -17.35 -37.62 15.48
N GLU A 899 -16.26 -38.39 15.52
CA GLU A 899 -16.20 -39.66 14.79
C GLU A 899 -17.33 -40.52 15.32
N ILE A 900 -18.21 -41.01 14.44
CA ILE A 900 -19.28 -41.92 14.88
C ILE A 900 -18.57 -43.17 15.39
N THR A 901 -18.54 -43.38 16.70
CA THR A 901 -17.84 -44.49 17.36
C THR A 901 -18.81 -45.55 17.90
N SER A 902 -20.08 -45.19 18.10
CA SER A 902 -21.16 -46.11 18.46
C SER A 902 -22.50 -45.71 17.82
N LEU A 903 -23.41 -46.68 17.73
CA LEU A 903 -24.80 -46.47 17.31
C LEU A 903 -25.77 -46.96 18.40
N GLU A 904 -26.95 -46.34 18.48
CA GLU A 904 -28.13 -46.84 19.19
C GLU A 904 -29.37 -46.79 18.28
N ILE A 905 -30.32 -47.73 18.43
CA ILE A 905 -31.56 -47.76 17.62
C ILE A 905 -32.75 -47.31 18.48
N THR A 906 -33.53 -46.36 17.97
CA THR A 906 -34.73 -45.82 18.62
C THR A 906 -35.97 -45.96 17.72
N PRO A 907 -37.14 -46.35 18.25
CA PRO A 907 -37.37 -46.82 19.62
C PRO A 907 -36.85 -48.25 19.84
N ALA A 908 -36.15 -48.47 20.96
CA ALA A 908 -35.74 -49.80 21.39
C ALA A 908 -36.97 -50.60 21.82
N GLY A 909 -37.15 -51.83 21.30
CA GLY A 909 -38.26 -52.71 21.72
C GLY A 909 -39.62 -52.37 21.11
N ALA A 910 -39.69 -51.95 19.84
CA ALA A 910 -40.93 -51.51 19.21
C ALA A 910 -42.00 -52.63 19.09
N GLU A 911 -43.29 -52.30 19.33
CA GLU A 911 -44.43 -53.17 19.01
C GLU A 911 -45.19 -52.64 17.78
N ILE A 912 -45.24 -53.42 16.69
CA ILE A 912 -45.83 -52.99 15.41
C ILE A 912 -46.97 -53.92 14.96
N PRO A 913 -48.17 -53.43 14.63
CA PRO A 913 -49.22 -54.27 14.05
C PRO A 913 -48.89 -54.77 12.63
N VAL A 914 -49.39 -55.95 12.25
CA VAL A 914 -49.35 -56.42 10.85
C VAL A 914 -50.00 -55.40 9.92
N GLY A 915 -49.29 -55.04 8.85
CA GLY A 915 -49.69 -54.03 7.87
C GLY A 915 -49.37 -52.58 8.27
N ARG A 916 -48.74 -52.35 9.43
CA ARG A 916 -48.30 -51.01 9.86
C ARG A 916 -46.81 -50.84 9.70
N THR A 917 -46.39 -49.57 9.71
CA THR A 917 -45.00 -49.15 9.60
C THR A 917 -44.55 -48.37 10.84
N ILE A 918 -43.30 -48.52 11.26
CA ILE A 918 -42.64 -47.65 12.24
C ILE A 918 -41.28 -47.20 11.69
N GLN A 919 -40.95 -45.93 11.92
CA GLN A 919 -39.65 -45.39 11.52
C GLN A 919 -38.64 -45.67 12.62
N LEU A 920 -37.61 -46.46 12.31
CA LEU A 920 -36.44 -46.60 13.17
C LEU A 920 -35.45 -45.47 12.88
N LYS A 921 -34.74 -45.04 13.93
CA LYS A 921 -33.63 -44.08 13.84
C LYS A 921 -32.39 -44.70 14.47
N ALA A 922 -31.23 -44.47 13.84
CA ALA A 922 -29.96 -44.71 14.48
C ALA A 922 -29.45 -43.39 15.08
N THR A 923 -28.86 -43.41 16.26
CA THR A 923 -28.23 -42.23 16.89
C THR A 923 -26.77 -42.52 17.24
N ASN A 924 -25.90 -41.51 17.18
CA ASN A 924 -24.49 -41.63 17.57
C ASN A 924 -24.32 -41.56 19.10
N GLN A 925 -23.08 -41.62 19.59
CA GLN A 925 -22.76 -41.52 21.03
C GLN A 925 -23.25 -40.22 21.71
N ALA A 926 -23.48 -39.15 20.95
CA ALA A 926 -24.01 -37.88 21.44
C ALA A 926 -25.55 -37.81 21.37
N GLY A 927 -26.22 -38.89 20.97
CA GLY A 927 -27.67 -38.93 20.82
C GLY A 927 -28.21 -38.23 19.56
N GLN A 928 -27.33 -37.83 18.63
CA GLN A 928 -27.71 -37.20 17.37
C GLN A 928 -28.11 -38.26 16.35
N THR A 929 -29.13 -37.98 15.54
CA THR A 929 -29.62 -38.95 14.54
C THR A 929 -28.61 -39.14 13.41
N VAL A 930 -28.13 -40.37 13.25
CA VAL A 930 -27.34 -40.85 12.10
C VAL A 930 -28.35 -41.28 11.03
N GLY A 931 -28.88 -40.30 10.33
CA GLY A 931 -30.03 -40.49 9.45
C GLY A 931 -29.62 -40.85 8.02
N GLN A 932 -29.36 -39.81 7.26
CA GLN A 932 -29.10 -39.88 5.84
C GLN A 932 -27.93 -38.96 5.55
N ASP A 933 -27.20 -39.31 4.52
CA ASP A 933 -26.27 -38.39 3.91
C ASP A 933 -27.11 -37.42 3.03
N GLU A 934 -26.57 -36.32 2.53
CA GLU A 934 -27.31 -35.20 1.89
C GLU A 934 -28.16 -35.52 0.61
N ALA A 935 -28.31 -36.80 0.20
CA ALA A 935 -29.06 -37.37 -0.93
C ALA A 935 -30.44 -37.78 -0.45
N GLY A 936 -30.56 -37.98 0.85
CA GLY A 936 -31.50 -38.93 1.41
C GLY A 936 -31.03 -40.40 1.33
N ALA A 937 -29.79 -40.72 0.93
CA ALA A 937 -29.30 -42.09 1.03
C ALA A 937 -29.03 -42.39 2.52
N SER A 938 -29.33 -43.59 3.00
CA SER A 938 -29.07 -43.84 4.42
C SER A 938 -27.57 -44.07 4.64
N LEU A 939 -27.00 -43.41 5.65
CA LEU A 939 -25.64 -43.72 6.17
C LEU A 939 -25.60 -45.06 6.93
N VAL A 940 -26.77 -45.60 7.22
CA VAL A 940 -26.97 -46.83 7.96
C VAL A 940 -27.54 -47.89 7.03
N THR A 941 -27.02 -49.10 7.11
CA THR A 941 -27.63 -50.26 6.49
C THR A 941 -28.50 -50.97 7.51
N TRP A 942 -29.76 -51.22 7.13
CA TRP A 942 -30.72 -51.93 7.96
C TRP A 942 -30.87 -53.37 7.48
N SER A 943 -30.89 -54.31 8.42
CA SER A 943 -31.09 -55.72 8.12
C SER A 943 -31.93 -56.42 9.19
N VAL A 944 -32.65 -57.44 8.78
CA VAL A 944 -33.47 -58.29 9.67
C VAL A 944 -32.63 -59.51 10.06
N LEU A 945 -32.43 -59.71 11.35
CA LEU A 945 -31.77 -60.88 11.91
C LEU A 945 -32.83 -61.90 12.32
N GLY A 946 -32.85 -63.05 11.63
CA GLY A 946 -33.83 -64.12 11.88
C GLY A 946 -34.82 -64.30 10.72
N ASP A 947 -36.10 -64.54 11.04
CA ASP A 947 -37.14 -64.79 10.04
C ASP A 947 -37.60 -63.49 9.36
N SER A 948 -37.11 -63.24 8.14
CA SER A 948 -37.49 -62.10 7.31
C SER A 948 -38.95 -62.14 6.84
N GLY A 949 -39.69 -63.23 7.05
CA GLY A 949 -41.12 -63.31 6.75
C GLY A 949 -42.00 -62.52 7.73
N LEU A 950 -41.46 -62.11 8.88
CA LEU A 950 -42.20 -61.39 9.92
C LEU A 950 -42.28 -59.88 9.66
N VAL A 951 -41.28 -59.28 9.03
CA VAL A 951 -41.17 -57.83 8.79
C VAL A 951 -40.49 -57.51 7.44
N GLY A 952 -40.85 -56.38 6.84
CA GLY A 952 -40.07 -55.75 5.77
C GLY A 952 -39.40 -54.46 6.28
N ILE A 953 -38.19 -54.14 5.86
CA ILE A 953 -37.51 -52.88 6.21
C ILE A 953 -36.96 -52.21 4.96
N THR A 954 -37.13 -50.90 4.84
CA THR A 954 -36.54 -50.10 3.74
C THR A 954 -35.11 -49.68 4.06
N GLU A 955 -34.40 -49.14 3.06
CA GLU A 955 -33.05 -48.60 3.25
C GLU A 955 -33.03 -47.40 4.22
N GLU A 956 -34.15 -46.68 4.34
CA GLU A 956 -34.32 -45.54 5.24
C GLU A 956 -34.74 -45.95 6.67
N GLY A 957 -34.88 -47.25 6.95
CA GLY A 957 -35.26 -47.74 8.28
C GLY A 957 -36.76 -47.72 8.55
N LEU A 958 -37.61 -47.63 7.51
CA LEU A 958 -39.06 -47.79 7.66
C LEU A 958 -39.39 -49.29 7.75
N LEU A 959 -39.73 -49.75 8.94
CA LEU A 959 -40.05 -51.14 9.23
C LEU A 959 -41.54 -51.40 9.11
N THR A 960 -41.96 -52.43 8.38
CA THR A 960 -43.34 -52.86 8.12
C THR A 960 -43.61 -54.22 8.74
N GLY A 961 -44.65 -54.38 9.54
CA GLY A 961 -45.06 -55.69 10.09
C GLY A 961 -45.78 -56.54 9.04
N LEU A 962 -45.34 -57.78 8.80
CA LEU A 962 -45.91 -58.68 7.80
C LEU A 962 -46.65 -59.87 8.43
N GLN A 963 -46.10 -60.48 9.47
CA GLN A 963 -46.72 -61.58 10.22
C GLN A 963 -46.42 -61.47 11.72
N PRO A 964 -47.31 -61.98 12.60
CA PRO A 964 -47.07 -61.92 14.04
C PRO A 964 -45.83 -62.71 14.45
N GLY A 965 -44.99 -62.13 15.30
CA GLY A 965 -43.75 -62.75 15.77
C GLY A 965 -42.74 -61.71 16.27
N THR A 966 -41.62 -62.18 16.84
CA THR A 966 -40.55 -61.30 17.36
C THR A 966 -39.30 -61.46 16.49
N VAL A 967 -38.64 -60.36 16.18
CA VAL A 967 -37.48 -60.31 15.27
C VAL A 967 -36.47 -59.25 15.72
N ASP A 968 -35.18 -59.48 15.49
CA ASP A 968 -34.13 -58.51 15.80
C ASP A 968 -33.73 -57.74 14.53
N ILE A 969 -33.54 -56.42 14.66
CA ILE A 969 -33.15 -55.51 13.58
C ILE A 969 -31.73 -55.01 13.86
N LEU A 970 -30.88 -55.03 12.84
CA LEU A 970 -29.49 -54.58 12.89
C LEU A 970 -29.31 -53.33 12.03
N GLY A 971 -28.78 -52.27 12.63
CA GLY A 971 -28.30 -51.07 11.96
C GLY A 971 -26.77 -51.00 11.96
N GLN A 972 -26.13 -50.86 10.80
CA GLN A 972 -24.67 -50.76 10.65
C GLN A 972 -24.27 -49.50 9.89
N LEU A 973 -23.25 -48.80 10.36
CA LEU A 973 -22.70 -47.64 9.66
C LEU A 973 -22.01 -48.08 8.34
N LYS A 974 -22.34 -47.46 7.20
CA LYS A 974 -21.79 -47.81 5.89
C LYS A 974 -20.28 -47.58 5.78
N SER A 975 -19.79 -46.46 6.32
CA SER A 975 -18.36 -46.11 6.28
C SER A 975 -17.49 -47.00 7.19
N ASN A 976 -18.08 -47.59 8.23
CA ASN A 976 -17.39 -48.52 9.13
C ASN A 976 -18.36 -49.60 9.68
N PRO A 977 -18.45 -50.77 9.01
CA PRO A 977 -19.39 -51.83 9.38
C PRO A 977 -19.21 -52.44 10.79
N ASN A 978 -18.07 -52.17 11.45
CA ASN A 978 -17.83 -52.60 12.83
C ASN A 978 -18.69 -51.82 13.85
N ILE A 979 -19.19 -50.65 13.47
CA ILE A 979 -20.00 -49.77 14.30
C ILE A 979 -21.47 -50.07 14.01
N LYS A 980 -22.14 -50.69 14.99
CA LYS A 980 -23.46 -51.31 14.79
C LYS A 980 -24.29 -51.38 16.06
N ALA A 981 -25.61 -51.42 15.89
CA ALA A 981 -26.59 -51.51 16.96
C ALA A 981 -27.69 -52.52 16.61
N GLN A 982 -28.29 -53.15 17.62
CA GLN A 982 -29.39 -54.09 17.46
C GLN A 982 -30.61 -53.68 18.29
N ALA A 983 -31.81 -53.88 17.75
CA ALA A 983 -33.07 -53.65 18.45
C ALA A 983 -34.08 -54.77 18.16
N GLN A 984 -34.76 -55.25 19.20
CA GLN A 984 -35.83 -56.22 19.05
C GLN A 984 -37.15 -55.54 18.69
N VAL A 985 -37.90 -56.13 17.76
CA VAL A 985 -39.24 -55.68 17.35
C VAL A 985 -40.23 -56.82 17.46
N ASN A 986 -41.40 -56.53 18.03
CA ASN A 986 -42.49 -57.47 18.15
C ASN A 986 -43.64 -57.09 17.22
N VAL A 987 -43.85 -57.90 16.17
CA VAL A 987 -44.99 -57.77 15.27
C VAL A 987 -46.20 -58.44 15.89
N VAL A 988 -47.25 -57.66 16.08
CA VAL A 988 -48.51 -58.15 16.65
C VAL A 988 -49.58 -58.24 15.55
N GLY A 989 -50.47 -59.24 15.61
CA GLY A 989 -51.53 -59.43 14.62
C GLY A 989 -52.52 -58.25 14.52
N ARG A 990 -53.56 -58.40 13.67
CA ARG A 990 -54.67 -57.45 13.59
C ARG A 990 -55.18 -57.16 15.01
N ARG A 991 -55.06 -55.91 15.43
CA ARG A 991 -55.48 -55.47 16.78
C ARG A 991 -56.99 -55.28 16.90
N ILE A 992 -57.68 -55.10 15.76
CA ILE A 992 -59.13 -54.91 15.69
C ILE A 992 -59.72 -55.66 14.49
N GLU A 993 -60.87 -56.30 14.70
CA GLU A 993 -61.73 -56.87 13.64
C GLU A 993 -63.09 -56.16 13.63
N TYR A 994 -63.72 -56.06 12.45
CA TYR A 994 -65.01 -55.37 12.31
C TYR A 994 -65.89 -56.04 11.26
N THR A 995 -67.21 -55.87 11.40
CA THR A 995 -68.20 -56.33 10.42
C THR A 995 -68.66 -55.18 9.54
N SER A 996 -69.03 -55.46 8.28
CA SER A 996 -69.64 -54.44 7.42
C SER A 996 -71.05 -54.09 7.93
N PRO A 997 -71.45 -52.81 7.95
CA PRO A 997 -72.79 -52.38 8.35
C PRO A 997 -73.87 -53.00 7.47
N THR A 998 -74.98 -53.40 8.07
CA THR A 998 -76.14 -53.91 7.33
C THR A 998 -76.87 -52.75 6.64
N ALA A 999 -76.92 -52.74 5.30
CA ALA A 999 -77.70 -51.76 4.55
C ALA A 999 -79.22 -52.05 4.69
N PRO A 1000 -80.08 -51.02 4.78
CA PRO A 1000 -81.53 -51.23 4.74
C PRO A 1000 -81.97 -51.71 3.35
N GLU A 1001 -82.84 -52.73 3.30
CA GLU A 1001 -83.25 -53.40 2.05
C GLU A 1001 -84.09 -52.53 1.07
N GLU A 1002 -84.58 -51.36 1.48
CA GLU A 1002 -85.42 -50.50 0.63
C GLU A 1002 -85.01 -49.01 0.60
N PRO A 1003 -85.27 -48.29 -0.52
CA PRO A 1003 -85.00 -46.87 -0.65
C PRO A 1003 -85.85 -46.02 0.31
N LEU A 1004 -85.22 -45.36 1.29
CA LEU A 1004 -85.91 -44.51 2.28
C LEU A 1004 -86.15 -43.08 1.76
N ILE A 1005 -87.40 -42.64 1.62
CA ILE A 1005 -87.76 -41.25 1.29
C ILE A 1005 -88.54 -40.66 2.48
N GLY A 1006 -88.05 -39.57 3.07
CA GLY A 1006 -88.84 -38.69 3.95
C GLY A 1006 -89.14 -39.16 5.39
N VAL A 1007 -88.41 -40.12 5.98
CA VAL A 1007 -88.60 -40.53 7.39
C VAL A 1007 -87.30 -40.42 8.20
N SER A 1008 -87.35 -39.72 9.34
CA SER A 1008 -86.21 -39.55 10.26
C SER A 1008 -86.02 -40.74 11.20
N GLY A 1009 -84.77 -41.14 11.46
CA GLY A 1009 -84.39 -41.93 12.65
C GLY A 1009 -84.04 -43.42 12.47
N LYS A 1010 -83.25 -43.83 11.46
CA LYS A 1010 -82.64 -45.18 11.45
C LYS A 1010 -81.16 -45.16 11.84
N GLU A 1011 -80.76 -46.09 12.71
CA GLU A 1011 -79.40 -46.26 13.22
C GLU A 1011 -78.54 -47.11 12.27
N LEU A 1012 -77.34 -46.63 11.95
CA LEU A 1012 -76.29 -47.42 11.30
C LEU A 1012 -75.55 -48.22 12.37
N ALA A 1013 -75.53 -49.54 12.25
CA ALA A 1013 -74.87 -50.41 13.23
C ALA A 1013 -73.64 -51.13 12.64
N THR A 1014 -72.53 -51.16 13.36
CA THR A 1014 -71.30 -51.92 13.04
C THR A 1014 -70.72 -52.54 14.31
N GLN A 1015 -70.01 -53.66 14.22
CA GLN A 1015 -69.30 -54.23 15.37
C GLN A 1015 -67.80 -54.02 15.24
N VAL A 1016 -67.14 -53.77 16.37
CA VAL A 1016 -65.69 -53.63 16.48
C VAL A 1016 -65.22 -54.55 17.62
N SER A 1017 -64.27 -55.44 17.34
CA SER A 1017 -63.69 -56.39 18.28
C SER A 1017 -62.22 -56.07 18.53
N ASN A 1018 -61.79 -56.00 19.79
CA ASN A 1018 -60.38 -55.83 20.16
C ASN A 1018 -59.65 -57.18 20.23
N LEU A 1019 -58.71 -57.41 19.32
CA LEU A 1019 -57.90 -58.62 19.21
C LEU A 1019 -56.47 -58.45 19.78
N SER A 1020 -56.13 -57.26 20.30
CA SER A 1020 -54.74 -56.87 20.61
C SER A 1020 -54.14 -57.45 21.90
N GLY A 1021 -54.89 -58.23 22.67
CA GLY A 1021 -54.47 -58.75 23.98
C GLY A 1021 -54.29 -57.67 25.08
N LYS A 1022 -54.42 -56.38 24.75
CA LYS A 1022 -54.34 -55.23 25.67
C LYS A 1022 -55.59 -54.35 25.53
N THR A 1023 -55.89 -53.53 26.53
CA THR A 1023 -56.99 -52.55 26.44
C THR A 1023 -56.67 -51.48 25.39
N LEU A 1024 -57.64 -51.12 24.54
CA LEU A 1024 -57.43 -50.25 23.39
C LEU A 1024 -58.56 -49.21 23.29
N SER A 1025 -58.21 -47.92 23.21
CA SER A 1025 -59.20 -46.85 22.98
C SER A 1025 -59.41 -46.64 21.50
N VAL A 1026 -60.68 -46.65 21.08
CA VAL A 1026 -61.10 -46.40 19.70
C VAL A 1026 -61.98 -45.17 19.60
N LEU A 1027 -61.77 -44.37 18.55
CA LEU A 1027 -62.66 -43.30 18.13
C LEU A 1027 -63.33 -43.74 16.82
N VAL A 1028 -64.65 -43.69 16.78
CA VAL A 1028 -65.43 -44.01 15.59
C VAL A 1028 -66.08 -42.75 15.08
N HIS A 1029 -65.82 -42.42 13.82
CA HIS A 1029 -66.33 -41.23 13.14
C HIS A 1029 -67.22 -41.68 11.99
N ILE A 1030 -68.49 -41.26 12.03
CA ILE A 1030 -69.47 -41.58 10.99
C ILE A 1030 -69.83 -40.29 10.27
N VAL A 1031 -69.66 -40.26 8.95
CA VAL A 1031 -69.85 -39.07 8.09
C VAL A 1031 -70.81 -39.39 6.97
N LEU A 1032 -71.77 -38.49 6.71
CA LEU A 1032 -72.69 -38.56 5.58
C LEU A 1032 -72.33 -37.50 4.55
N TYR A 1033 -72.07 -37.93 3.32
CA TYR A 1033 -71.72 -37.10 2.17
C TYR A 1033 -72.91 -37.01 1.20
N GLN A 1034 -73.20 -35.83 0.65
CA GLN A 1034 -74.07 -35.68 -0.52
C GLN A 1034 -73.24 -35.82 -1.79
N LYS A 1035 -73.77 -36.52 -2.78
CA LYS A 1035 -73.17 -36.67 -4.10
C LYS A 1035 -73.74 -35.55 -4.98
N ASP A 1036 -72.94 -34.53 -5.27
CA ASP A 1036 -73.37 -33.41 -6.11
C ASP A 1036 -73.18 -33.78 -7.60
N GLN A 1037 -74.20 -33.54 -8.45
CA GLN A 1037 -74.03 -33.60 -9.90
C GLN A 1037 -73.38 -32.29 -10.38
N ALA A 1038 -72.07 -32.29 -10.57
CA ALA A 1038 -71.37 -31.17 -11.18
C ALA A 1038 -71.51 -31.25 -12.71
N GLU A 1039 -72.17 -30.27 -13.33
CA GLU A 1039 -72.31 -30.17 -14.80
C GLU A 1039 -70.98 -29.86 -15.53
N ASP A 1040 -69.87 -29.56 -14.83
CA ASP A 1040 -68.63 -29.11 -15.48
C ASP A 1040 -67.32 -29.65 -14.84
N ALA A 1041 -67.34 -30.82 -14.18
CA ALA A 1041 -66.12 -31.45 -13.69
C ALA A 1041 -65.68 -32.62 -14.58
N ALA A 1042 -64.38 -32.66 -14.92
CA ALA A 1042 -63.75 -33.72 -15.71
C ALA A 1042 -64.16 -35.12 -15.23
N ALA A 1043 -64.41 -36.03 -16.19
CA ALA A 1043 -64.86 -37.39 -15.94
C ALA A 1043 -64.00 -38.09 -14.87
N GLY A 1044 -64.56 -38.24 -13.66
CA GLY A 1044 -63.93 -38.99 -12.57
C GLY A 1044 -64.05 -38.41 -11.17
N SER A 1045 -64.33 -37.11 -10.99
CA SER A 1045 -64.45 -36.52 -9.64
C SER A 1045 -65.88 -36.05 -9.33
N GLN A 1046 -66.66 -36.89 -8.64
CA GLN A 1046 -67.86 -36.42 -7.95
C GLN A 1046 -67.43 -35.59 -6.76
N VAL A 1047 -67.79 -34.30 -6.76
CA VAL A 1047 -67.63 -33.46 -5.57
C VAL A 1047 -68.62 -33.95 -4.53
N LYS A 1048 -68.10 -34.36 -3.36
CA LYS A 1048 -68.90 -34.86 -2.24
C LYS A 1048 -68.85 -33.84 -1.11
N SER A 1049 -69.97 -33.18 -0.83
CA SER A 1049 -70.08 -32.25 0.30
C SER A 1049 -70.48 -32.98 1.57
N ILE A 1050 -69.84 -32.67 2.72
CA ILE A 1050 -70.22 -33.26 4.01
C ILE A 1050 -71.54 -32.63 4.47
N VAL A 1051 -72.52 -33.46 4.76
CA VAL A 1051 -73.88 -33.05 5.15
C VAL A 1051 -74.07 -33.18 6.65
N ARG A 1052 -73.59 -34.30 7.22
CA ARG A 1052 -73.64 -34.61 8.65
C ARG A 1052 -72.43 -35.42 9.07
N GLN A 1053 -72.07 -35.31 10.35
CA GLN A 1053 -71.05 -36.14 10.97
C GLN A 1053 -71.36 -36.38 12.46
N SER A 1054 -70.92 -37.52 12.99
CA SER A 1054 -71.01 -37.88 14.40
C SER A 1054 -69.77 -38.67 14.82
N TYR A 1055 -69.36 -38.57 16.07
CA TYR A 1055 -68.20 -39.30 16.60
C TYR A 1055 -68.47 -39.90 17.98
N LEU A 1056 -67.87 -41.06 18.25
CA LEU A 1056 -67.94 -41.76 19.55
C LEU A 1056 -66.57 -42.30 19.93
N GLU A 1057 -66.11 -42.00 21.14
CA GLU A 1057 -64.90 -42.58 21.72
C GLU A 1057 -65.28 -43.70 22.71
N LYS A 1058 -64.60 -44.85 22.62
CA LYS A 1058 -64.84 -46.02 23.47
C LYS A 1058 -63.54 -46.76 23.76
N THR A 1059 -63.31 -47.10 25.02
CA THR A 1059 -62.24 -48.01 25.42
C THR A 1059 -62.74 -49.46 25.42
N LEU A 1060 -62.00 -50.36 24.75
CA LEU A 1060 -62.31 -51.79 24.62
C LEU A 1060 -61.27 -52.62 25.36
N ALA A 1061 -61.70 -53.50 26.26
CA ALA A 1061 -60.86 -54.51 26.88
C ALA A 1061 -60.40 -55.57 25.83
N PRO A 1062 -59.34 -56.36 26.11
CA PRO A 1062 -58.94 -57.47 25.25
C PRO A 1062 -60.10 -58.44 24.99
N GLY A 1063 -60.38 -58.76 23.73
CA GLY A 1063 -61.48 -59.63 23.31
C GLY A 1063 -62.87 -58.97 23.33
N GLU A 1064 -63.01 -57.73 23.82
CA GLU A 1064 -64.30 -57.04 23.89
C GLU A 1064 -64.81 -56.73 22.49
N VAL A 1065 -66.07 -57.10 22.23
CA VAL A 1065 -66.83 -56.74 21.03
C VAL A 1065 -67.80 -55.63 21.40
N TYR A 1066 -67.74 -54.52 20.69
CA TYR A 1066 -68.64 -53.39 20.89
C TYR A 1066 -69.45 -53.13 19.62
N SER A 1067 -70.77 -53.16 19.77
CA SER A 1067 -71.71 -52.75 18.74
C SER A 1067 -71.87 -51.24 18.78
N LEU A 1068 -71.41 -50.57 17.74
CA LEU A 1068 -71.67 -49.16 17.50
C LEU A 1068 -72.99 -49.03 16.77
N SER A 1069 -73.91 -48.22 17.28
CA SER A 1069 -75.07 -47.75 16.52
C SER A 1069 -75.13 -46.23 16.54
N GLY A 1070 -75.36 -45.61 15.38
CA GLY A 1070 -75.41 -44.16 15.21
C GLY A 1070 -76.49 -43.76 14.22
N GLY A 1071 -77.47 -43.00 14.67
CA GLY A 1071 -78.56 -42.50 13.82
C GLY A 1071 -78.20 -41.20 13.10
N PHE A 1072 -78.70 -41.06 11.87
CA PHE A 1072 -78.73 -39.78 11.16
C PHE A 1072 -80.17 -39.45 10.75
N VAL A 1073 -80.48 -38.16 10.69
CA VAL A 1073 -81.68 -37.68 10.01
C VAL A 1073 -81.28 -37.44 8.56
N TRP A 1074 -81.86 -38.22 7.64
CA TRP A 1074 -81.65 -38.01 6.21
C TRP A 1074 -82.27 -36.68 5.77
N PRO A 1075 -81.58 -35.85 4.98
CA PRO A 1075 -82.20 -34.69 4.38
C PRO A 1075 -83.32 -35.17 3.47
N GLY A 1076 -84.56 -34.73 3.68
CA GLY A 1076 -85.73 -35.23 2.95
C GLY A 1076 -85.82 -34.80 1.48
N ASP A 1077 -84.69 -34.63 0.79
CA ASP A 1077 -84.62 -34.31 -0.63
C ASP A 1077 -84.33 -35.56 -1.49
N ASP A 1078 -84.42 -35.40 -2.81
CA ASP A 1078 -84.28 -36.49 -3.78
C ASP A 1078 -82.82 -36.75 -4.21
N LYS A 1079 -81.83 -36.34 -3.40
CA LYS A 1079 -80.41 -36.48 -3.77
C LYS A 1079 -79.79 -37.81 -3.31
N GLU A 1080 -78.68 -38.20 -3.94
CA GLU A 1080 -77.88 -39.36 -3.53
C GLU A 1080 -76.88 -38.98 -2.43
N TYR A 1081 -76.72 -39.86 -1.44
CA TYR A 1081 -75.77 -39.67 -0.35
C TYR A 1081 -75.00 -40.97 -0.05
N GLU A 1082 -73.79 -40.82 0.50
CA GLU A 1082 -72.90 -41.90 0.89
C GLU A 1082 -72.50 -41.75 2.37
N GLY A 1083 -72.69 -42.81 3.16
CA GLY A 1083 -72.21 -42.87 4.54
C GLY A 1083 -70.82 -43.52 4.62
N LYS A 1084 -69.93 -42.98 5.44
CA LYS A 1084 -68.63 -43.60 5.75
C LYS A 1084 -68.41 -43.72 7.25
N VAL A 1085 -67.99 -44.89 7.70
CA VAL A 1085 -67.55 -45.14 9.08
C VAL A 1085 -66.03 -45.30 9.11
N MET A 1086 -65.35 -44.53 9.95
CA MET A 1086 -63.91 -44.58 10.14
C MET A 1086 -63.60 -44.89 11.60
N ILE A 1087 -62.70 -45.84 11.86
CA ILE A 1087 -62.28 -46.22 13.21
C ILE A 1087 -60.83 -45.78 13.39
N TRP A 1088 -60.51 -45.21 14.54
CA TRP A 1088 -59.22 -44.65 14.91
C TRP A 1088 -58.80 -45.18 16.27
N SER A 1089 -57.50 -45.18 16.58
CA SER A 1089 -57.00 -45.31 17.95
C SER A 1089 -56.04 -44.17 18.25
N GLY A 1090 -56.52 -43.16 18.96
CA GLY A 1090 -55.80 -41.91 19.17
C GLY A 1090 -56.00 -40.89 18.03
N TRP A 1091 -55.48 -39.68 18.25
CA TRP A 1091 -55.76 -38.48 17.42
C TRP A 1091 -54.70 -38.20 16.34
N GLU A 1092 -53.71 -39.08 16.15
CA GLU A 1092 -52.49 -38.83 15.35
C GLU A 1092 -52.63 -39.02 13.82
N GLY A 1093 -53.81 -38.79 13.25
CA GLY A 1093 -53.93 -38.44 11.83
C GLY A 1093 -54.14 -39.54 10.77
N LYS A 1094 -54.18 -40.86 11.08
CA LYS A 1094 -54.75 -41.88 10.14
C LYS A 1094 -55.65 -42.94 10.81
N PRO A 1095 -56.76 -43.38 10.17
CA PRO A 1095 -57.66 -44.39 10.73
C PRO A 1095 -56.99 -45.77 10.85
N LEU A 1096 -57.48 -46.57 11.82
CA LEU A 1096 -57.10 -47.96 12.03
C LEU A 1096 -57.51 -48.88 10.87
N CYS A 1097 -58.61 -48.57 10.18
CA CYS A 1097 -59.15 -49.33 9.06
C CYS A 1097 -59.56 -48.40 7.90
N GLU A 1098 -59.72 -48.98 6.70
CA GLU A 1098 -60.34 -48.30 5.57
C GLU A 1098 -61.77 -47.85 5.92
N PRO A 1099 -62.28 -46.76 5.31
CA PRO A 1099 -63.65 -46.32 5.53
C PRO A 1099 -64.62 -47.41 5.13
N ILE A 1100 -65.51 -47.79 6.04
CA ILE A 1100 -66.58 -48.71 5.70
C ILE A 1100 -67.67 -47.91 4.99
N ILE A 1101 -67.87 -48.22 3.72
CA ILE A 1101 -68.82 -47.51 2.86
C ILE A 1101 -70.22 -48.10 3.06
N ILE A 1102 -71.17 -47.24 3.37
CA ILE A 1102 -72.58 -47.57 3.51
C ILE A 1102 -73.28 -46.88 2.35
N SER A 1103 -73.54 -47.63 1.29
CA SER A 1103 -74.23 -47.12 0.11
C SER A 1103 -75.74 -47.28 0.25
N ARG A 1104 -76.46 -46.31 -0.31
CA ARG A 1104 -77.71 -46.55 -1.03
C ARG A 1104 -77.39 -46.58 -2.51
#